data_AF-A0A150VBR5-F1
#
_entry.id   AF-A0A150VBR5-F1
#
_cell.length_a   1.000
_cell.length_b   1.000
_cell.length_c   1.000
_cell.angle_alpha   90.00
_cell.angle_beta   90.00
_cell.angle_gamma   90.00
#
_symmetry.space_group_name_H-M   'P 1'
#
loop_
_entity.id
_entity.type
_entity.pdbx_description
1 polymer ?
#
loop_
_entity_poly.entity_id
_entity_poly.type
_entity_poly.pdbx_seq_one_letter_code
_entity_poly.pdbx_strand_id
1 'polypeptide(L)'
;MAARKRRREFQDVDDELEVESASSSFRQAHAKRSRIAMAAENGGSVISDDESDTDDHASLSRYGEREEEDMPTLDIGVGGEEDDELDELLATQIVEKRMKEYSQNIAAEQGVIEEVFCRNFMCHSKLRIKLGPLINFIIGHNGSGKSAVLTALTMCLGGKATATNRGTNLKSLIKEGQESASLAVKIKNRGDAAYKPELYGCSIIVERNFSRNGTSGFKLKNADDKVISTKKNDLDDILDFFGFQLDNPINVLTQDMARQFLANSTPADKYKFFIRGTQLETLDNDYNLMEEHCDNMIQKLLHREEDIKILKSKMEQAGEKVKRSERMRGLRDKIDNYRRQHAWAQVEEQEEILRQYNRELEAAQDDIVTKEQEAEMLSGAYDGHDQAFEAAKRHIDQLKSEMGPFEAQRDEALEKFEDNTKELAELHTQERHMKTEKMKLNQMKAELERKISEEKDRIAGVAGSAHAERVAYLEELKGKVAEAQRELQRHHDCEADVTRAHDRAFRDLESAKPEVEEQQNKVQHANASIAKLQSAGDRPYDAYPPNMEHLVTAVDHESRWRYKPVGPMGSYVRLHAEKTKWCSLIEKTLAQTLNAFVVTNAEDQRMLRAIMKRVRCEVPIYIGKPTRLDPNGKEPHDPAIDTIHRVLTVDNDLVRNQLIIMHSIEQTCLIAQPNEAHKYMYGSSRPQNVKVAIAFAAERGSGIRYEWSRTGAAKSSPVNKWTGGYRIKIDREQQLRVEKEMLLQAERELDVVRQRIREKSIALKEAKQAVERFKRQAKELKTQVQRAEDAVEEQNNLIERNQPQDGRLQELERQLEETKADLEFSNASYQDAVNAKDDLNRKARAYKVALDAAQAQVDACGRRVAHAEEQMQRAATSRHDALRQKNEALAAIDCAKNLVTELQERRDEQQAIVDEFANAARTIASDRVPVDPGMNPHRLNTKIESLLRDLEKAEKAAGGTSEQLRQAFLQAKLEYTLAEEQFLSMKNVESTIKKALDYRRARWERFRRFIAFRARSMFRYLLSERNFRGDIRLNHSEKILAIHVEPDISRRSDSGREAKTLSGGEKSFSTICLLLSIWEAMGSPIRCLDEFDVFMDNVNRARSMGLMIQAARRAVGRQFILITPQSMNNVDMGDDVKIHKLSDPERGQTTLPFTQA
;
A
#
# COMPACT_ATOMS: atom_id res chain seq x y z
N MET A 1 52.16 -22.70 -19.72
CA MET A 1 51.37 -21.63 -20.35
C MET A 1 50.38 -21.14 -19.29
N ALA A 2 50.82 -20.26 -18.38
CA ALA A 2 50.89 -18.79 -18.47
C ALA A 2 49.57 -18.16 -17.94
N ALA A 3 49.51 -17.23 -16.98
CA ALA A 3 50.41 -16.77 -15.93
C ALA A 3 49.55 -16.04 -14.85
N ARG A 4 50.01 -16.07 -13.59
CA ARG A 4 49.42 -15.44 -12.38
C ARG A 4 49.67 -13.92 -12.26
N LYS A 5 48.80 -13.21 -11.51
CA LYS A 5 49.06 -12.22 -10.40
C LYS A 5 47.88 -11.22 -10.28
N ARG A 6 47.21 -11.04 -9.12
CA ARG A 6 47.52 -10.35 -7.83
C ARG A 6 47.50 -8.79 -7.86
N ARG A 7 46.52 -8.25 -7.09
CA ARG A 7 46.53 -7.07 -6.17
C ARG A 7 46.68 -5.62 -6.71
N ARG A 8 45.74 -4.73 -6.34
CA ARG A 8 45.94 -3.63 -5.36
C ARG A 8 44.64 -2.83 -5.06
N GLU A 9 44.43 -2.58 -3.77
CA GLU A 9 43.55 -1.56 -3.14
C GLU A 9 44.31 -0.23 -2.93
N PHE A 10 43.58 0.77 -2.39
CA PHE A 10 43.89 2.14 -1.90
C PHE A 10 43.53 3.25 -2.92
N GLN A 11 42.80 4.33 -2.62
CA GLN A 11 42.40 4.96 -1.34
C GLN A 11 41.28 5.99 -1.54
N ASP A 12 40.63 6.39 -0.44
CA ASP A 12 39.47 7.29 -0.26
C ASP A 12 39.53 8.68 -0.91
N VAL A 13 38.37 9.18 -1.36
CA VAL A 13 37.98 10.60 -1.34
C VAL A 13 36.46 10.69 -1.09
N ASP A 14 36.09 11.47 -0.07
CA ASP A 14 34.73 11.93 0.22
C ASP A 14 34.05 12.53 -1.02
N ASP A 15 32.80 12.18 -1.29
CA ASP A 15 31.90 13.05 -2.06
C ASP A 15 30.45 12.87 -1.56
N GLU A 16 29.91 14.02 -1.16
CA GLU A 16 28.52 14.25 -0.81
C GLU A 16 27.60 13.81 -1.96
N LEU A 17 26.73 12.83 -1.72
CA LEU A 17 25.65 12.51 -2.65
C LEU A 17 24.50 13.53 -2.45
N GLU A 18 24.66 14.66 -3.14
CA GLU A 18 23.56 15.53 -3.54
C GLU A 18 22.48 14.70 -4.27
N VAL A 19 21.24 14.90 -3.84
CA VAL A 19 20.05 14.32 -4.46
C VAL A 19 19.87 14.99 -5.83
N GLU A 20 20.38 14.37 -6.90
CA GLU A 20 20.06 14.74 -8.27
C GLU A 20 18.57 14.45 -8.54
N SER A 21 17.74 15.48 -8.34
CA SER A 21 16.39 15.53 -8.89
C SER A 21 16.48 15.63 -10.41
N ALA A 22 16.09 14.55 -11.09
CA ALA A 22 15.99 14.51 -12.55
C ALA A 22 14.97 15.54 -13.07
N SER A 23 15.46 16.73 -13.47
CA SER A 23 14.69 17.69 -14.26
C SER A 23 14.96 17.46 -15.75
N SER A 24 14.28 16.51 -16.37
CA SER A 24 14.36 16.29 -17.82
C SER A 24 13.31 17.13 -18.57
N SER A 25 13.78 18.27 -19.09
CA SER A 25 13.59 18.70 -20.48
C SER A 25 12.19 18.59 -21.12
N PHE A 26 11.37 19.62 -20.93
CA PHE A 26 10.39 20.07 -21.93
C PHE A 26 10.33 21.60 -21.94
N ARG A 27 11.16 22.22 -22.80
CA ARG A 27 11.08 23.64 -23.15
C ARG A 27 11.01 23.77 -24.66
N GLN A 28 9.81 23.97 -25.20
CA GLN A 28 9.58 24.73 -26.43
C GLN A 28 8.09 25.07 -26.60
N ALA A 29 7.85 26.28 -27.13
CA ALA A 29 6.58 26.99 -27.37
C ALA A 29 5.86 27.59 -26.14
N HIS A 30 6.20 28.85 -25.85
CA HIS A 30 5.56 29.65 -24.81
C HIS A 30 4.16 30.14 -25.25
N ALA A 31 3.11 29.61 -24.62
CA ALA A 31 1.75 30.17 -24.66
C ALA A 31 1.59 31.27 -23.58
N LYS A 32 0.84 32.32 -23.92
CA LYS A 32 0.60 33.50 -23.06
C LYS A 32 -0.17 33.12 -21.78
N ARG A 33 0.28 33.60 -20.63
CA ARG A 33 -0.38 33.38 -19.33
C ARG A 33 -1.70 34.17 -19.27
N SER A 34 -2.77 33.54 -18.78
CA SER A 34 -4.08 34.20 -18.61
C SER A 34 -4.06 35.23 -17.46
N ARG A 35 -4.88 36.29 -17.56
CA ARG A 35 -5.00 37.42 -16.63
C ARG A 35 -5.16 37.07 -15.14
N ILE A 36 -5.59 35.86 -14.80
CA ILE A 36 -5.79 35.42 -13.41
C ILE A 36 -4.45 35.05 -12.74
N ALA A 37 -3.44 34.61 -13.50
CA ALA A 37 -2.16 34.15 -12.95
C ALA A 37 -1.28 35.30 -12.42
N MET A 38 -1.45 36.53 -12.90
CA MET A 38 -0.65 37.69 -12.45
C MET A 38 -1.09 38.26 -11.10
N ALA A 39 -2.30 37.94 -10.62
CA ALA A 39 -2.77 38.41 -9.32
C ALA A 39 -2.06 37.70 -8.15
N ALA A 40 -1.67 36.44 -8.34
CA ALA A 40 -1.03 35.62 -7.30
C ALA A 40 0.47 35.92 -7.10
N GLU A 41 1.20 36.32 -8.15
CA GLU A 41 2.64 36.62 -8.08
C GLU A 41 2.95 38.00 -7.45
N ASN A 42 1.96 38.87 -7.25
CA ASN A 42 2.14 40.24 -6.74
C ASN A 42 1.72 40.45 -5.27
N GLY A 43 1.59 39.38 -4.47
CA GLY A 43 1.44 39.52 -3.01
C GLY A 43 0.10 40.07 -2.51
N GLY A 44 -0.97 39.96 -3.30
CA GLY A 44 -2.34 40.15 -2.79
C GLY A 44 -2.74 38.96 -1.91
N SER A 45 -3.17 39.21 -0.68
CA SER A 45 -3.65 38.16 0.22
C SER A 45 -4.89 37.49 -0.37
N VAL A 46 -4.77 36.20 -0.71
CA VAL A 46 -5.92 35.32 -0.96
C VAL A 46 -6.42 34.88 0.41
N ILE A 47 -7.51 35.47 0.88
CA ILE A 47 -8.29 34.89 1.99
C ILE A 47 -8.91 33.61 1.44
N SER A 48 -8.61 32.49 2.10
CA SER A 48 -9.25 31.21 1.87
C SER A 48 -10.70 31.29 2.33
N ASP A 49 -11.65 31.05 1.44
CA ASP A 49 -13.00 30.67 1.85
C ASP A 49 -13.30 29.25 1.36
N ASP A 50 -13.44 28.39 2.36
CA ASP A 50 -14.03 27.06 2.31
C ASP A 50 -15.50 27.15 1.85
N GLU A 51 -15.96 26.04 1.28
CA GLU A 51 -17.26 25.82 0.68
C GLU A 51 -18.47 26.17 1.57
N SER A 52 -19.38 27.01 1.07
CA SER A 52 -20.83 26.80 1.23
C SER A 52 -21.64 27.65 0.24
N ASP A 53 -22.36 26.97 -0.66
CA ASP A 53 -23.42 27.54 -1.49
C ASP A 53 -24.58 28.04 -0.61
N THR A 54 -24.99 29.30 -0.74
CA THR A 54 -26.37 29.70 -1.06
C THR A 54 -26.50 31.23 -1.20
N ASP A 55 -27.21 31.63 -2.25
CA ASP A 55 -27.64 32.99 -2.56
C ASP A 55 -28.34 33.69 -1.38
N ASP A 56 -27.97 34.95 -1.09
CA ASP A 56 -28.90 36.08 -1.15
C ASP A 56 -28.17 37.43 -1.02
N HIS A 57 -28.67 38.39 -1.79
CA HIS A 57 -28.20 39.76 -1.96
C HIS A 57 -28.00 40.58 -0.66
N ALA A 58 -26.93 41.41 -0.67
CA ALA A 58 -26.91 42.84 -0.38
C ALA A 58 -25.82 43.35 0.60
N SER A 59 -25.03 44.30 0.08
CA SER A 59 -24.40 45.47 0.73
C SER A 59 -23.15 45.32 1.61
N LEU A 60 -21.97 45.69 1.06
CA LEU A 60 -21.15 46.89 1.40
C LEU A 60 -19.75 46.77 0.72
N SER A 61 -19.47 47.52 -0.35
CA SER A 61 -18.71 48.80 -0.41
C SER A 61 -17.19 48.64 -0.31
N ARG A 62 -16.32 49.31 -1.06
CA ARG A 62 -16.38 50.61 -1.75
C ARG A 62 -15.11 50.74 -2.61
N TYR A 63 -15.17 51.57 -3.64
CA TYR A 63 -14.10 52.14 -4.50
C TYR A 63 -14.14 51.68 -5.96
N GLY A 64 -14.68 52.57 -6.82
CA GLY A 64 -14.41 52.58 -8.25
C GLY A 64 -15.61 52.73 -9.20
N GLU A 65 -16.83 52.94 -8.71
CA GLU A 65 -17.97 53.27 -9.59
C GLU A 65 -18.02 54.78 -9.85
N ARG A 66 -17.59 55.19 -11.04
CA ARG A 66 -18.20 56.34 -11.71
C ARG A 66 -19.31 55.78 -12.59
N GLU A 67 -20.52 56.22 -12.27
CA GLU A 67 -21.81 56.02 -12.94
C GLU A 67 -21.70 55.62 -14.43
N GLU A 68 -21.79 54.32 -14.73
CA GLU A 68 -22.39 53.86 -15.97
C GLU A 68 -23.88 53.68 -15.67
N GLU A 69 -24.69 54.67 -16.08
CA GLU A 69 -26.15 54.62 -15.99
C GLU A 69 -26.71 53.34 -16.63
N ASP A 70 -27.78 52.81 -16.02
CA ASP A 70 -28.58 51.66 -16.41
C ASP A 70 -28.66 51.42 -17.94
N MET A 71 -27.85 50.49 -18.43
CA MET A 71 -28.09 49.88 -19.74
C MET A 71 -29.28 48.92 -19.61
N PRO A 72 -30.35 49.06 -20.40
CA PRO A 72 -31.38 48.03 -20.46
C PRO A 72 -30.72 46.75 -20.97
N THR A 73 -30.70 45.72 -20.13
CA THR A 73 -30.34 44.37 -20.53
C THR A 73 -31.36 43.90 -21.57
N LEU A 74 -31.01 44.01 -22.86
CA LEU A 74 -31.66 43.24 -23.91
C LEU A 74 -31.40 41.76 -23.57
N ASP A 75 -32.38 41.13 -22.93
CA ASP A 75 -32.42 39.70 -22.74
C ASP A 75 -32.73 39.10 -24.12
N ILE A 76 -31.67 38.87 -24.91
CA ILE A 76 -31.78 38.26 -26.24
C ILE A 76 -32.25 36.82 -26.02
N GLY A 77 -33.56 36.66 -26.00
CA GLY A 77 -34.25 35.38 -25.86
C GLY A 77 -33.91 34.48 -27.03
N VAL A 78 -33.96 33.17 -26.78
CA VAL A 78 -33.86 32.14 -27.83
C VAL A 78 -35.21 32.07 -28.55
N GLY A 79 -35.57 33.14 -29.27
CA GLY A 79 -36.77 33.29 -30.10
C GLY A 79 -36.45 33.07 -31.59
N GLY A 80 -37.48 32.80 -32.40
CA GLY A 80 -37.32 32.54 -33.84
C GLY A 80 -36.99 33.79 -34.66
N GLU A 81 -36.80 33.63 -35.98
CA GLU A 81 -36.34 34.67 -36.92
C GLU A 81 -37.19 35.96 -36.93
N GLU A 82 -38.42 35.95 -36.41
CA GLU A 82 -39.29 37.14 -36.30
C GLU A 82 -39.00 38.00 -35.05
N ASP A 83 -38.49 37.42 -33.95
CA ASP A 83 -38.11 38.17 -32.74
C ASP A 83 -36.80 38.97 -32.96
N ASP A 84 -35.90 38.45 -33.81
CA ASP A 84 -34.62 39.07 -34.15
C ASP A 84 -34.79 40.44 -34.86
N GLU A 85 -35.78 40.62 -35.74
CA GLU A 85 -36.00 41.91 -36.43
C GLU A 85 -36.52 43.01 -35.49
N LEU A 86 -37.37 42.65 -34.53
CA LEU A 86 -37.95 43.59 -33.58
C LEU A 86 -36.90 44.05 -32.56
N ASP A 87 -36.12 43.11 -32.02
CA ASP A 87 -34.98 43.36 -31.12
C ASP A 87 -33.89 44.18 -31.82
N GLU A 88 -33.67 43.95 -33.11
CA GLU A 88 -32.74 44.73 -33.92
C GLU A 88 -33.18 46.17 -34.16
N LEU A 89 -34.47 46.41 -34.41
CA LEU A 89 -35.00 47.77 -34.55
C LEU A 89 -34.90 48.54 -33.23
N LEU A 90 -35.26 47.89 -32.11
CA LEU A 90 -35.10 48.43 -30.77
C LEU A 90 -33.64 48.77 -30.45
N ALA A 91 -32.71 47.86 -30.75
CA ALA A 91 -31.30 48.12 -30.54
C ALA A 91 -30.76 49.24 -31.44
N THR A 92 -31.21 49.34 -32.68
CA THR A 92 -30.83 50.45 -33.57
C THR A 92 -31.35 51.79 -32.99
N GLN A 93 -32.57 51.82 -32.46
CA GLN A 93 -33.12 53.00 -31.76
C GLN A 93 -32.35 53.33 -30.46
N ILE A 94 -31.90 52.34 -29.70
CA ILE A 94 -31.07 52.53 -28.51
C ILE A 94 -29.69 53.09 -28.90
N VAL A 95 -29.05 52.55 -29.94
CA VAL A 95 -27.79 53.10 -30.45
C VAL A 95 -27.99 54.53 -30.95
N GLU A 96 -29.07 54.83 -31.66
CA GLU A 96 -29.41 56.19 -32.08
C GLU A 96 -29.62 57.14 -30.89
N LYS A 97 -30.31 56.69 -29.84
CA LYS A 97 -30.53 57.49 -28.62
C LYS A 97 -29.23 57.76 -27.88
N ARG A 98 -28.41 56.73 -27.67
CA ARG A 98 -27.09 56.83 -27.02
C ARG A 98 -26.10 57.68 -27.82
N MET A 99 -26.17 57.63 -29.14
CA MET A 99 -25.33 58.45 -30.02
C MET A 99 -25.80 59.92 -30.10
N LYS A 100 -27.06 60.19 -29.75
CA LYS A 100 -27.62 61.56 -29.58
C LYS A 100 -27.31 62.13 -28.19
N GLU A 101 -27.12 61.30 -27.17
CA GLU A 101 -26.64 61.68 -25.84
C GLU A 101 -25.11 61.93 -25.91
N TYR A 102 -24.72 63.21 -26.02
CA TYR A 102 -23.34 63.64 -26.28
C TYR A 102 -22.37 63.32 -25.12
N SER A 103 -21.55 62.28 -25.25
CA SER A 103 -20.28 62.17 -24.49
C SER A 103 -19.10 62.56 -25.40
N GLN A 104 -18.47 63.70 -25.13
CA GLN A 104 -17.24 64.10 -25.81
C GLN A 104 -16.08 63.17 -25.39
N ASN A 105 -15.22 62.81 -26.34
CA ASN A 105 -14.03 62.00 -26.06
C ASN A 105 -13.07 62.75 -25.14
N ILE A 106 -12.83 62.20 -23.95
CA ILE A 106 -11.90 62.73 -22.95
C ILE A 106 -10.59 61.93 -23.00
N ALA A 107 -9.47 62.66 -22.89
CA ALA A 107 -8.13 62.07 -22.90
C ALA A 107 -7.95 61.08 -21.75
N ALA A 108 -7.56 59.85 -22.08
CA ALA A 108 -7.26 58.82 -21.09
C ALA A 108 -6.02 59.19 -20.23
N GLU A 109 -5.99 58.77 -18.97
CA GLU A 109 -4.89 59.06 -18.05
C GLU A 109 -3.67 58.13 -18.23
N GLN A 110 -3.88 57.01 -18.92
CA GLN A 110 -2.96 55.90 -19.13
C GLN A 110 -3.05 55.37 -20.57
N GLY A 111 -2.08 54.56 -21.02
CA GLY A 111 -2.20 53.87 -22.32
C GLY A 111 -2.31 54.80 -23.54
N VAL A 112 -1.85 56.05 -23.43
CA VAL A 112 -1.79 57.02 -24.52
C VAL A 112 -0.35 57.12 -25.02
N ILE A 113 -0.14 57.15 -26.34
CA ILE A 113 1.19 57.39 -26.91
C ILE A 113 1.48 58.89 -26.88
N GLU A 114 2.50 59.30 -26.14
CA GLU A 114 2.91 60.71 -26.01
C GLU A 114 3.91 61.10 -27.11
N GLU A 115 4.88 60.24 -27.42
CA GLU A 115 5.96 60.54 -28.35
C GLU A 115 6.42 59.30 -29.12
N VAL A 116 6.68 59.48 -30.42
CA VAL A 116 7.38 58.50 -31.27
C VAL A 116 8.69 59.14 -31.75
N PHE A 117 9.79 58.45 -31.51
CA PHE A 117 11.13 58.87 -31.87
C PHE A 117 11.84 57.79 -32.70
N CYS A 118 12.48 58.22 -33.79
CA CYS A 118 13.22 57.34 -34.69
C CYS A 118 14.58 57.96 -35.01
N ARG A 119 15.63 57.13 -35.04
CA ARG A 119 16.98 57.50 -35.48
C ARG A 119 17.48 56.49 -36.51
N ASN A 120 18.00 57.00 -37.63
CA ASN A 120 18.53 56.20 -38.75
C ASN A 120 17.54 55.14 -39.27
N PHE A 121 16.27 55.50 -39.39
CA PHE A 121 15.18 54.58 -39.71
C PHE A 121 14.48 54.98 -41.01
N MET A 122 14.39 54.06 -41.96
CA MET A 122 13.89 54.30 -43.33
C MET A 122 14.57 55.52 -43.98
N CYS A 123 13.82 56.54 -44.38
CA CYS A 123 14.38 57.76 -44.96
C CYS A 123 14.84 58.79 -43.90
N HIS A 124 14.53 58.58 -42.62
CA HIS A 124 14.75 59.56 -41.55
C HIS A 124 16.06 59.33 -40.78
N SER A 125 16.93 60.34 -40.73
CA SER A 125 18.11 60.31 -39.83
C SER A 125 17.70 60.51 -38.38
N LYS A 126 16.75 61.42 -38.14
CA LYS A 126 16.16 61.70 -36.83
C LYS A 126 14.75 62.23 -37.04
N LEU A 127 13.74 61.55 -36.49
CA LEU A 127 12.34 61.97 -36.52
C LEU A 127 11.81 61.94 -35.08
N ARG A 128 11.13 63.01 -34.66
CA ARG A 128 10.48 63.08 -33.36
C ARG A 128 9.09 63.69 -33.53
N ILE A 129 8.06 62.95 -33.13
CA ILE A 129 6.66 63.41 -33.20
C ILE A 129 6.03 63.27 -31.82
N LYS A 130 5.60 64.40 -31.26
CA LYS A 130 4.87 64.48 -29.99
C LYS A 130 3.38 64.45 -30.27
N LEU A 131 2.74 63.31 -30.08
CA LEU A 131 1.31 63.13 -30.31
C LEU A 131 0.49 63.81 -29.20
N GLY A 132 -0.71 64.24 -29.55
CA GLY A 132 -1.77 64.64 -28.62
C GLY A 132 -2.58 63.42 -28.16
N PRO A 133 -3.33 63.56 -27.06
CA PRO A 133 -3.98 62.42 -26.41
C PRO A 133 -5.23 61.89 -27.13
N LEU A 134 -5.79 62.66 -28.06
CA LEU A 134 -7.02 62.35 -28.80
C LEU A 134 -6.70 62.11 -30.28
N ILE A 135 -6.99 63.07 -31.17
CA ILE A 135 -6.90 62.90 -32.62
C ILE A 135 -5.59 63.49 -33.13
N ASN A 136 -4.83 62.70 -33.89
CA ASN A 136 -3.56 63.11 -34.47
C ASN A 136 -3.57 62.91 -35.98
N PHE A 137 -3.36 63.96 -36.75
CA PHE A 137 -3.12 63.88 -38.18
C PHE A 137 -1.65 64.03 -38.50
N ILE A 138 -1.09 63.12 -39.29
CA ILE A 138 0.26 63.23 -39.84
C ILE A 138 0.12 63.42 -41.34
N ILE A 139 0.47 64.61 -41.83
CA ILE A 139 0.28 65.02 -43.21
C ILE A 139 1.62 65.27 -43.90
N GLY A 140 1.73 64.94 -45.19
CA GLY A 140 2.93 65.22 -45.98
C GLY A 140 2.85 64.62 -47.39
N HIS A 141 3.53 65.22 -48.37
CA HIS A 141 3.51 64.73 -49.74
C HIS A 141 4.02 63.28 -49.83
N ASN A 142 3.63 62.57 -50.89
CA ASN A 142 4.13 61.22 -51.15
C ASN A 142 5.66 61.21 -51.22
N GLY A 143 6.30 60.31 -50.46
CA GLY A 143 7.76 60.23 -50.34
C GLY A 143 8.36 60.94 -49.11
N SER A 144 7.57 61.74 -48.36
CA SER A 144 8.01 62.39 -47.10
C SER A 144 8.32 61.43 -45.95
N GLY A 145 8.05 60.12 -46.11
CA GLY A 145 8.29 59.11 -45.08
C GLY A 145 7.26 59.10 -43.96
N LYS A 146 6.03 59.54 -44.20
CA LYS A 146 4.93 59.57 -43.23
C LYS A 146 4.59 58.20 -42.60
N SER A 147 4.57 57.14 -43.40
CA SER A 147 4.36 55.76 -42.94
C SER A 147 5.48 55.25 -42.01
N ALA A 148 6.63 55.93 -41.94
CA ALA A 148 7.70 55.55 -41.03
C ALA A 148 7.30 55.70 -39.55
N VAL A 149 6.36 56.60 -39.24
CA VAL A 149 5.88 56.81 -37.87
C VAL A 149 5.11 55.59 -37.37
N LEU A 150 4.15 55.12 -38.17
CA LEU A 150 3.37 53.93 -37.85
C LEU A 150 4.25 52.68 -37.81
N THR A 151 5.14 52.55 -38.80
CA THR A 151 6.08 51.43 -38.84
C THR A 151 7.00 51.43 -37.61
N ALA A 152 7.50 52.60 -37.20
CA ALA A 152 8.32 52.74 -36.00
C ALA A 152 7.55 52.39 -34.72
N LEU A 153 6.29 52.84 -34.60
CA LEU A 153 5.42 52.51 -33.48
C LEU A 153 5.23 50.99 -33.36
N THR A 154 4.81 50.33 -34.46
CA THR A 154 4.60 48.88 -34.50
C THR A 154 5.90 48.11 -34.21
N MET A 155 7.04 48.53 -34.77
CA MET A 155 8.32 47.87 -34.53
C MET A 155 8.81 48.09 -33.09
N CYS A 156 8.69 49.29 -32.54
CA CYS A 156 9.19 49.59 -31.20
C CYS A 156 8.43 48.79 -30.13
N LEU A 157 7.12 48.61 -30.33
CA LEU A 157 6.22 47.91 -29.41
C LEU A 157 6.05 46.42 -29.77
N GLY A 158 7.09 45.77 -30.28
CA GLY A 158 7.16 44.31 -30.36
C GLY A 158 6.59 43.64 -31.62
N GLY A 159 5.99 44.40 -32.55
CA GLY A 159 5.43 43.87 -33.80
C GLY A 159 6.49 43.28 -34.74
N LYS A 160 6.04 42.42 -35.67
CA LYS A 160 6.90 41.77 -36.69
C LYS A 160 7.11 42.67 -37.91
N ALA A 161 8.32 42.72 -38.45
CA ALA A 161 8.65 43.52 -39.63
C ALA A 161 7.74 43.19 -40.83
N THR A 162 7.46 41.91 -41.04
CA THR A 162 6.56 41.42 -42.10
C THR A 162 5.13 41.96 -42.00
N ALA A 163 4.64 42.30 -40.81
CA ALA A 163 3.30 42.84 -40.62
C ALA A 163 3.14 44.26 -41.21
N THR A 164 4.25 44.97 -41.41
CA THR A 164 4.23 46.35 -41.93
C THR A 164 4.26 46.43 -43.45
N ASN A 165 4.49 45.31 -44.17
CA ASN A 165 4.69 45.24 -45.62
C ASN A 165 5.79 46.16 -46.20
N ARG A 166 6.57 46.86 -45.36
CA ARG A 166 7.67 47.75 -45.79
C ARG A 166 9.05 47.09 -45.71
N GLY A 167 9.17 45.89 -45.14
CA GLY A 167 10.42 45.15 -45.04
C GLY A 167 10.24 43.71 -44.58
N THR A 168 11.09 42.79 -45.06
CA THR A 168 11.06 41.37 -44.69
C THR A 168 11.72 41.11 -43.34
N ASN A 169 12.65 41.98 -42.93
CA ASN A 169 13.37 41.89 -41.67
C ASN A 169 13.70 43.31 -41.15
N LEU A 170 14.19 43.41 -39.90
CA LEU A 170 14.53 44.71 -39.30
C LEU A 170 15.68 45.41 -40.03
N LYS A 171 16.60 44.65 -40.65
CA LYS A 171 17.78 45.20 -41.32
C LYS A 171 17.40 46.05 -42.53
N SER A 172 16.34 45.67 -43.26
CA SER A 172 15.84 46.44 -44.40
C SER A 172 15.17 47.76 -44.01
N LEU A 173 14.88 47.98 -42.72
CA LEU A 173 14.29 49.21 -42.21
C LEU A 173 15.33 50.22 -41.71
N ILE A 174 16.61 49.84 -41.68
CA ILE A 174 17.71 50.73 -41.34
C ILE A 174 17.95 51.67 -42.53
N LYS A 175 18.13 52.96 -42.26
CA LYS A 175 18.45 53.94 -43.30
C LYS A 175 19.69 53.53 -44.09
N GLU A 176 19.64 53.69 -45.41
CA GLU A 176 20.75 53.37 -46.30
C GLU A 176 22.01 54.15 -45.90
N GLY A 177 23.16 53.49 -45.89
CA GLY A 177 24.43 54.05 -45.41
C GLY A 177 24.61 54.08 -43.88
N GLN A 178 23.69 53.54 -43.08
CA GLN A 178 23.79 53.46 -41.62
C GLN A 178 23.92 52.01 -41.12
N GLU A 179 24.66 51.82 -40.03
CA GLU A 179 24.93 50.49 -39.42
C GLU A 179 23.85 50.04 -38.41
N SER A 180 23.16 51.00 -37.80
CA SER A 180 22.14 50.74 -36.78
C SER A 180 21.02 51.78 -36.79
N ALA A 181 19.85 51.36 -36.32
CA ALA A 181 18.69 52.20 -36.10
C ALA A 181 18.21 52.06 -34.65
N SER A 182 17.61 53.14 -34.14
CA SER A 182 17.04 53.20 -32.79
C SER A 182 15.65 53.80 -32.84
N LEU A 183 14.71 53.15 -32.16
CA LEU A 183 13.32 53.57 -32.03
C LEU A 183 13.02 53.78 -30.55
N ALA A 184 12.24 54.79 -30.22
CA ALA A 184 11.70 54.95 -28.88
C ALA A 184 10.25 55.42 -28.93
N VAL A 185 9.41 54.86 -28.06
CA VAL A 185 8.01 55.22 -27.90
C VAL A 185 7.75 55.52 -26.43
N LYS A 186 7.17 56.68 -26.15
CA LYS A 186 6.79 57.11 -24.81
C LYS A 186 5.30 56.90 -24.60
N ILE A 187 4.94 56.15 -23.56
CA ILE A 187 3.57 55.77 -23.19
C ILE A 187 3.23 56.46 -21.87
N LYS A 188 2.06 57.11 -21.81
CA LYS A 188 1.53 57.74 -20.60
C LYS A 188 1.13 56.68 -19.57
N ASN A 189 1.58 56.85 -18.32
CA ASN A 189 1.34 55.89 -17.22
C ASN A 189 0.90 56.63 -15.95
N ARG A 190 -0.32 57.18 -15.93
CA ARG A 190 -0.86 57.95 -14.80
C ARG A 190 -2.27 57.48 -14.44
N GLY A 191 -2.78 57.96 -13.31
CA GLY A 191 -4.10 57.60 -12.79
C GLY A 191 -4.09 56.29 -12.00
N ASP A 192 -5.25 55.93 -11.44
CA ASP A 192 -5.41 54.76 -10.57
C ASP A 192 -5.15 53.42 -11.28
N ALA A 193 -5.25 53.41 -12.62
CA ALA A 193 -4.99 52.26 -13.48
C ALA A 193 -3.60 52.28 -14.14
N ALA A 194 -2.60 52.94 -13.53
CA ALA A 194 -1.23 52.93 -14.02
C ALA A 194 -0.56 51.55 -13.85
N TYR A 195 0.24 51.14 -14.84
CA TYR A 195 1.05 49.92 -14.78
C TYR A 195 2.28 50.14 -13.88
N LYS A 196 2.31 49.46 -12.73
CA LYS A 196 3.44 49.47 -11.77
C LYS A 196 4.02 50.90 -11.60
N PRO A 197 3.22 51.87 -11.12
CA PRO A 197 3.62 53.28 -11.06
C PRO A 197 4.87 53.50 -10.19
N GLU A 198 5.10 52.67 -9.19
CA GLU A 198 6.32 52.71 -8.35
C GLU A 198 7.60 52.39 -9.14
N LEU A 199 7.51 51.54 -10.17
CA LEU A 199 8.66 51.08 -10.96
C LEU A 199 8.95 52.00 -12.15
N TYR A 200 7.88 52.42 -12.86
CA TYR A 200 8.00 53.16 -14.12
C TYR A 200 7.67 54.66 -13.99
N GLY A 201 6.99 55.08 -12.94
CA GLY A 201 6.53 56.46 -12.76
C GLY A 201 5.45 56.86 -13.77
N CYS A 202 5.36 58.16 -14.05
CA CYS A 202 4.30 58.79 -14.85
C CYS A 202 4.33 58.46 -16.35
N SER A 203 5.38 57.83 -16.86
CA SER A 203 5.52 57.45 -18.27
C SER A 203 6.48 56.29 -18.46
N ILE A 204 6.15 55.38 -19.36
CA ILE A 204 6.99 54.23 -19.74
C ILE A 204 7.63 54.54 -21.10
N ILE A 205 8.95 54.40 -21.20
CA ILE A 205 9.68 54.58 -22.46
C ILE A 205 10.15 53.21 -22.95
N VAL A 206 9.63 52.79 -24.10
CA VAL A 206 10.07 51.58 -24.79
C VAL A 206 11.08 51.99 -25.84
N GLU A 207 12.31 51.48 -25.77
CA GLU A 207 13.36 51.70 -26.77
C GLU A 207 13.72 50.38 -27.45
N ARG A 208 13.80 50.37 -28.77
CA ARG A 208 14.23 49.22 -29.57
C ARG A 208 15.41 49.61 -30.45
N ASN A 209 16.54 48.93 -30.25
CA ASN A 209 17.75 49.15 -31.03
C ASN A 209 18.06 47.93 -31.87
N PHE A 210 18.37 48.11 -33.15
CA PHE A 210 18.74 47.02 -34.04
C PHE A 210 19.82 47.42 -35.05
N SER A 211 20.67 46.45 -35.42
CA SER A 211 21.84 46.65 -36.28
C SER A 211 21.83 45.74 -37.52
N ARG A 212 22.63 46.08 -38.53
CA ARG A 212 22.88 45.21 -39.70
C ARG A 212 23.47 43.86 -39.31
N ASN A 213 24.20 43.81 -38.20
CA ASN A 213 24.83 42.59 -37.67
C ASN A 213 23.82 41.64 -37.00
N GLY A 214 22.54 42.03 -36.89
CA GLY A 214 21.46 41.15 -36.42
C GLY A 214 21.17 41.23 -34.92
N THR A 215 21.91 42.03 -34.16
CA THR A 215 21.56 42.34 -32.77
C THR A 215 20.32 43.24 -32.75
N SER A 216 19.24 42.79 -32.10
CA SER A 216 18.04 43.56 -31.79
C SER A 216 17.75 43.40 -30.30
N GLY A 217 17.56 44.50 -29.58
CA GLY A 217 17.25 44.47 -28.15
C GLY A 217 16.19 45.49 -27.77
N PHE A 218 15.43 45.19 -26.71
CA PHE A 218 14.49 46.10 -26.09
C PHE A 218 15.11 46.68 -24.82
N LYS A 219 14.76 47.93 -24.51
CA LYS A 219 15.01 48.57 -23.22
C LYS A 219 13.72 49.23 -22.78
N LEU A 220 13.23 48.83 -21.61
CA LEU A 220 12.09 49.43 -20.93
C LEU A 220 12.63 50.38 -19.89
N LYS A 221 12.27 51.65 -19.99
CA LYS A 221 12.75 52.70 -19.09
C LYS A 221 11.59 53.38 -18.36
N ASN A 222 11.90 53.90 -17.18
CA ASN A 222 10.98 54.73 -16.40
C ASN A 222 10.95 56.19 -16.91
N ALA A 223 10.18 57.03 -16.24
CA ALA A 223 10.04 58.46 -16.57
C ALA A 223 11.37 59.26 -16.54
N ASP A 224 12.36 58.81 -15.75
CA ASP A 224 13.68 59.43 -15.59
C ASP A 224 14.75 58.85 -16.56
N ASP A 225 14.32 58.10 -17.59
CA ASP A 225 15.18 57.43 -18.58
C ASP A 225 16.10 56.32 -17.99
N LYS A 226 15.79 55.82 -16.78
CA LYS A 226 16.49 54.68 -16.17
C LYS A 226 15.94 53.36 -16.74
N VAL A 227 16.85 52.48 -17.17
CA VAL A 227 16.49 51.15 -17.68
C VAL A 227 16.03 50.26 -16.52
N ILE A 228 14.82 49.73 -16.64
CA ILE A 228 14.17 48.81 -15.69
C ILE A 228 14.29 47.37 -16.16
N SER A 229 14.07 47.11 -17.45
CA SER A 229 14.17 45.76 -18.02
C SER A 229 14.60 45.79 -19.49
N THR A 230 15.16 44.68 -19.95
CA THR A 230 15.51 44.43 -21.36
C THR A 230 14.80 43.20 -21.94
N LYS A 231 13.93 42.56 -21.15
CA LYS A 231 13.22 41.34 -21.55
C LYS A 231 12.03 41.69 -22.44
N LYS A 232 11.81 40.88 -23.48
CA LYS A 232 10.63 41.03 -24.35
C LYS A 232 9.32 40.71 -23.61
N ASN A 233 9.31 39.70 -22.74
CA ASN A 233 8.08 39.31 -22.03
C ASN A 233 7.51 40.47 -21.18
N ASP A 234 8.38 41.23 -20.50
CA ASP A 234 7.96 42.39 -19.72
C ASP A 234 7.34 43.49 -20.60
N LEU A 235 7.77 43.61 -21.87
CA LEU A 235 7.13 44.49 -22.85
C LEU A 235 5.76 43.93 -23.22
N ASP A 236 5.66 42.64 -23.52
CA ASP A 236 4.39 41.99 -23.85
C ASP A 236 3.37 42.15 -22.71
N ASP A 237 3.80 42.08 -21.44
CA ASP A 237 2.96 42.32 -20.26
C ASP A 237 2.42 43.77 -20.20
N ILE A 238 3.28 44.76 -20.51
CA ILE A 238 2.87 46.17 -20.59
C ILE A 238 1.84 46.37 -21.71
N LEU A 239 2.07 45.75 -22.87
CA LEU A 239 1.17 45.84 -24.02
C LEU A 239 -0.19 45.18 -23.72
N ASP A 240 -0.18 44.01 -23.09
CA ASP A 240 -1.40 43.26 -22.73
C ASP A 240 -2.18 43.97 -21.60
N PHE A 241 -1.49 44.66 -20.67
CA PHE A 241 -2.12 45.49 -19.63
C PHE A 241 -2.86 46.69 -20.21
N PHE A 242 -2.22 47.46 -21.10
CA PHE A 242 -2.88 48.59 -21.78
C PHE A 242 -3.79 48.18 -22.94
N GLY A 243 -3.80 46.91 -23.34
CA GLY A 243 -4.58 46.42 -24.47
C GLY A 243 -4.08 46.94 -25.82
N PHE A 244 -2.78 47.15 -25.97
CA PHE A 244 -2.15 47.57 -27.22
C PHE A 244 -2.08 46.41 -28.20
N GLN A 245 -2.92 46.47 -29.24
CA GLN A 245 -3.07 45.39 -30.22
C GLN A 245 -2.47 45.81 -31.56
N LEU A 246 -1.15 45.93 -31.64
CA LEU A 246 -0.48 46.49 -32.83
C LEU A 246 -0.32 45.48 -33.97
N ASP A 247 -0.42 44.18 -33.67
CA ASP A 247 -0.45 43.11 -34.66
C ASP A 247 -1.85 42.90 -35.27
N ASN A 248 -2.87 43.56 -34.73
CA ASN A 248 -4.23 43.44 -35.22
C ASN A 248 -4.41 44.31 -36.49
N PRO A 249 -4.69 43.71 -37.65
CA PRO A 249 -4.70 44.41 -38.93
C PRO A 249 -5.83 45.42 -39.06
N ILE A 250 -6.86 45.36 -38.20
CA ILE A 250 -7.95 46.34 -38.16
C ILE A 250 -7.63 47.50 -37.19
N ASN A 251 -6.75 47.28 -36.22
CA ASN A 251 -6.31 48.30 -35.28
C ASN A 251 -5.25 49.23 -35.88
N VAL A 252 -4.30 48.62 -36.59
CA VAL A 252 -3.23 49.29 -37.33
C VAL A 252 -3.43 48.99 -38.80
N LEU A 253 -4.20 49.86 -39.47
CA LEU A 253 -4.49 49.73 -40.89
C LEU A 253 -3.34 50.34 -41.71
N THR A 254 -2.43 49.50 -42.19
CA THR A 254 -1.39 49.93 -43.14
C THR A 254 -2.00 50.21 -44.51
N GLN A 255 -1.30 50.97 -45.36
CA GLN A 255 -1.77 51.32 -46.70
C GLN A 255 -2.24 50.11 -47.54
N ASP A 256 -1.46 49.02 -47.55
CA ASP A 256 -1.79 47.82 -48.34
C ASP A 256 -2.96 47.05 -47.73
N MET A 257 -3.05 46.98 -46.39
CA MET A 257 -4.16 46.35 -45.69
C MET A 257 -5.45 47.15 -45.86
N ALA A 258 -5.37 48.48 -45.84
CA ALA A 258 -6.46 49.38 -46.17
C ALA A 258 -6.95 49.14 -47.60
N ARG A 259 -6.05 48.97 -48.57
CA ARG A 259 -6.40 48.62 -49.95
C ARG A 259 -7.11 47.27 -50.05
N GLN A 260 -6.57 46.24 -49.40
CA GLN A 260 -7.17 44.90 -49.38
C GLN A 260 -8.56 44.92 -48.75
N PHE A 261 -8.73 45.63 -47.63
CA PHE A 261 -9.99 45.74 -46.91
C PHE A 261 -11.04 46.58 -47.67
N LEU A 262 -10.69 47.79 -48.10
CA LEU A 262 -11.59 48.79 -48.68
C LEU A 262 -11.94 48.52 -50.16
N ALA A 263 -10.99 48.03 -50.96
CA ALA A 263 -11.17 47.90 -52.41
C ALA A 263 -11.42 46.46 -52.88
N ASN A 264 -10.70 45.47 -52.33
CA ASN A 264 -10.57 44.11 -52.89
C ASN A 264 -10.91 42.97 -51.91
N SER A 265 -11.86 43.16 -50.98
CA SER A 265 -12.22 42.14 -50.00
C SER A 265 -13.39 41.25 -50.45
N THR A 266 -13.21 39.92 -50.40
CA THR A 266 -14.31 38.97 -50.54
C THR A 266 -15.12 38.86 -49.24
N PRO A 267 -16.34 38.32 -49.26
CA PRO A 267 -17.12 38.08 -48.03
C PRO A 267 -16.38 37.23 -46.97
N ALA A 268 -15.57 36.25 -47.41
CA ALA A 268 -14.74 35.44 -46.51
C ALA A 268 -13.58 36.25 -45.90
N ASP A 269 -12.94 37.11 -46.70
CA ASP A 269 -11.88 38.00 -46.18
C ASP A 269 -12.45 38.96 -45.14
N LYS A 270 -13.63 39.55 -45.38
CA LYS A 270 -14.32 40.42 -44.41
C LYS A 270 -14.61 39.71 -43.10
N TYR A 271 -15.05 38.45 -43.15
CA TYR A 271 -15.26 37.63 -41.95
C TYR A 271 -13.96 37.39 -41.19
N LYS A 272 -12.88 37.06 -41.91
CA LYS A 272 -11.54 36.87 -41.33
C LYS A 272 -11.05 38.15 -40.65
N PHE A 273 -11.24 39.31 -41.28
CA PHE A 273 -10.92 40.61 -40.69
C PHE A 273 -11.77 40.90 -39.44
N PHE A 274 -13.07 40.54 -39.44
CA PHE A 274 -13.94 40.69 -38.29
C PHE A 274 -13.50 39.84 -37.10
N ILE A 275 -13.27 38.53 -37.30
CA ILE A 275 -12.87 37.58 -36.25
C ILE A 275 -11.46 37.88 -35.70
N ARG A 276 -10.53 38.32 -36.55
CA ARG A 276 -9.19 38.80 -36.13
C ARG A 276 -9.27 40.14 -35.42
N GLY A 277 -10.04 41.07 -35.97
CA GLY A 277 -10.26 42.41 -35.44
C GLY A 277 -10.78 42.36 -34.01
N THR A 278 -11.76 41.52 -33.77
CA THR A 278 -12.42 41.33 -32.46
C THR A 278 -11.68 40.37 -31.53
N GLN A 279 -10.53 39.82 -31.95
CA GLN A 279 -9.72 38.82 -31.22
C GLN A 279 -10.42 37.49 -30.91
N LEU A 280 -11.56 37.23 -31.54
CA LEU A 280 -12.28 35.97 -31.35
C LEU A 280 -11.46 34.78 -31.83
N GLU A 281 -10.62 34.93 -32.88
CA GLU A 281 -9.69 33.88 -33.36
C GLU A 281 -8.66 33.50 -32.29
N THR A 282 -8.09 34.50 -31.60
CA THR A 282 -7.06 34.28 -30.61
C THR A 282 -7.62 33.54 -29.40
N LEU A 283 -8.80 33.97 -28.92
CA LEU A 283 -9.48 33.29 -27.82
C LEU A 283 -9.86 31.84 -28.17
N ASP A 284 -10.35 31.62 -29.39
CA ASP A 284 -10.70 30.26 -29.86
C ASP A 284 -9.46 29.36 -29.91
N ASN A 285 -8.34 29.85 -30.45
CA ASN A 285 -7.08 29.12 -30.46
C ASN A 285 -6.56 28.81 -29.06
N ASP A 286 -6.64 29.76 -28.13
CA ASP A 286 -6.24 29.56 -26.73
C ASP A 286 -7.10 28.47 -26.07
N TYR A 287 -8.41 28.43 -26.35
CA TYR A 287 -9.29 27.40 -25.82
C TYR A 287 -9.04 26.03 -26.45
N ASN A 288 -8.73 25.97 -27.74
CA ASN A 288 -8.37 24.70 -28.40
C ASN A 288 -7.06 24.13 -27.83
N LEU A 289 -6.09 24.99 -27.52
CA LEU A 289 -4.86 24.57 -26.83
C LEU A 289 -5.16 24.06 -25.41
N MET A 290 -6.06 24.73 -24.67
CA MET A 290 -6.49 24.26 -23.36
C MET A 290 -7.21 22.90 -23.43
N GLU A 291 -8.02 22.67 -24.46
CA GLU A 291 -8.68 21.39 -24.71
C GLU A 291 -7.65 20.28 -24.99
N GLU A 292 -6.67 20.54 -25.85
CA GLU A 292 -5.56 19.60 -26.11
C GLU A 292 -4.77 19.25 -24.83
N HIS A 293 -4.51 20.24 -23.97
CA HIS A 293 -3.89 19.99 -22.66
C HIS A 293 -4.78 19.17 -21.73
N CYS A 294 -6.10 19.40 -21.76
CA CYS A 294 -7.07 18.62 -21.00
C CYS A 294 -7.07 17.16 -21.46
N ASP A 295 -7.12 16.92 -22.76
CA ASP A 295 -7.09 15.57 -23.35
C ASP A 295 -5.80 14.82 -23.00
N ASN A 296 -4.65 15.50 -23.11
CA ASN A 296 -3.36 14.95 -22.69
C ASN A 296 -3.33 14.59 -21.19
N MET A 297 -3.98 15.39 -20.35
CA MET A 297 -4.10 15.10 -18.92
C MET A 297 -5.02 13.92 -18.65
N ILE A 298 -6.13 13.79 -19.38
CA ILE A 298 -7.02 12.64 -19.32
C ILE A 298 -6.27 11.35 -19.67
N GLN A 299 -5.47 11.35 -20.75
CA GLN A 299 -4.65 10.18 -21.12
C GLN A 299 -3.64 9.79 -20.02
N LYS A 300 -2.99 10.77 -19.41
CA LYS A 300 -2.08 10.51 -18.27
C LYS A 300 -2.81 9.96 -17.04
N LEU A 301 -4.03 10.45 -16.77
CA LEU A 301 -4.86 9.95 -15.69
C LEU A 301 -5.27 8.50 -15.91
N LEU A 302 -5.62 8.10 -17.14
CA LEU A 302 -5.95 6.71 -17.47
C LEU A 302 -4.79 5.76 -17.14
N HIS A 303 -3.56 6.10 -17.56
CA HIS A 303 -2.39 5.28 -17.25
C HIS A 303 -2.08 5.23 -15.74
N ARG A 304 -2.15 6.38 -15.06
CA ARG A 304 -1.98 6.46 -13.60
C ARG A 304 -3.02 5.64 -12.84
N GLU A 305 -4.24 5.52 -13.35
CA GLU A 305 -5.28 4.69 -12.74
C GLU A 305 -4.91 3.19 -12.79
N GLU A 306 -4.29 2.74 -13.89
CA GLU A 306 -3.75 1.38 -14.01
C GLU A 306 -2.58 1.14 -13.04
N ASP A 307 -1.66 2.10 -12.93
CA ASP A 307 -0.55 2.05 -11.98
C ASP A 307 -1.03 1.94 -10.53
N ILE A 308 -2.07 2.71 -10.17
CA ILE A 308 -2.67 2.67 -8.83
C ILE A 308 -3.31 1.31 -8.56
N LYS A 309 -3.97 0.69 -9.55
CA LYS A 309 -4.51 -0.68 -9.41
C LYS A 309 -3.39 -1.69 -9.14
N ILE A 310 -2.25 -1.54 -9.81
CA ILE A 310 -1.08 -2.39 -9.59
C ILE A 310 -0.51 -2.18 -8.17
N LEU A 311 -0.33 -0.92 -7.75
CA LEU A 311 0.15 -0.58 -6.40
C LEU A 311 -0.79 -1.08 -5.31
N LYS A 312 -2.11 -0.97 -5.51
CA LYS A 312 -3.13 -1.51 -4.61
C LYS A 312 -3.00 -3.02 -4.47
N SER A 313 -2.87 -3.74 -5.59
CA SER A 313 -2.65 -5.18 -5.60
C SER A 313 -1.37 -5.57 -4.85
N LYS A 314 -0.27 -4.83 -5.05
CA LYS A 314 0.99 -5.04 -4.30
C LYS A 314 0.80 -4.84 -2.80
N MET A 315 0.10 -3.77 -2.39
CA MET A 315 -0.21 -3.49 -0.98
C MET A 315 -1.06 -4.61 -0.37
N GLU A 316 -2.10 -5.06 -1.06
CA GLU A 316 -2.97 -6.15 -0.60
C GLU A 316 -2.20 -7.46 -0.45
N GLN A 317 -1.38 -7.83 -1.43
CA GLN A 317 -0.52 -9.01 -1.37
C GLN A 317 0.48 -8.94 -0.21
N ALA A 318 1.11 -7.78 0.01
CA ALA A 318 1.99 -7.58 1.16
C ALA A 318 1.22 -7.70 2.49
N GLY A 319 0.02 -7.15 2.57
CA GLY A 319 -0.86 -7.26 3.74
C GLY A 319 -1.29 -8.69 4.03
N GLU A 320 -1.55 -9.50 3.00
CA GLU A 320 -1.82 -10.93 3.18
C GLU A 320 -0.60 -11.68 3.74
N LYS A 321 0.61 -11.37 3.25
CA LYS A 321 1.84 -11.97 3.78
C LYS A 321 2.03 -11.64 5.27
N VAL A 322 1.73 -10.40 5.68
CA VAL A 322 1.74 -10.01 7.10
C VAL A 322 0.71 -10.82 7.89
N LYS A 323 -0.53 -10.93 7.43
CA LYS A 323 -1.58 -11.74 8.10
C LYS A 323 -1.19 -13.22 8.21
N ARG A 324 -0.55 -13.79 7.18
CA ARG A 324 -0.02 -15.15 7.21
C ARG A 324 1.08 -15.30 8.26
N SER A 325 1.99 -14.33 8.35
CA SER A 325 3.03 -14.27 9.39
C SER A 325 2.44 -14.12 10.79
N GLU A 326 1.40 -13.32 10.98
CA GLU A 326 0.74 -13.14 12.29
C GLU A 326 0.08 -14.43 12.78
N ARG A 327 -0.49 -15.25 11.88
CA ARG A 327 -1.01 -16.58 12.24
C ARG A 327 0.09 -17.52 12.76
N MET A 328 1.35 -17.24 12.44
CA MET A 328 2.50 -18.03 12.89
C MET A 328 3.05 -17.56 14.25
N ARG A 329 2.49 -16.50 14.86
CA ARG A 329 2.87 -16.01 16.20
C ARG A 329 2.81 -17.11 17.25
N GLY A 330 1.82 -17.99 17.17
CA GLY A 330 1.69 -19.12 18.10
C GLY A 330 2.85 -20.13 18.05
N LEU A 331 3.63 -20.20 16.97
CA LEU A 331 4.87 -21.01 16.95
C LEU A 331 5.98 -20.34 17.76
N ARG A 332 6.10 -19.01 17.68
CA ARG A 332 7.07 -18.22 18.46
C ARG A 332 6.75 -18.29 19.95
N ASP A 333 5.47 -18.10 20.31
CA ASP A 333 5.02 -18.20 21.70
C ASP A 333 5.30 -19.58 22.29
N LYS A 334 5.14 -20.65 21.49
CA LYS A 334 5.50 -22.01 21.89
C LYS A 334 7.00 -22.20 22.07
N ILE A 335 7.83 -21.66 21.16
CA ILE A 335 9.29 -21.71 21.27
C ILE A 335 9.74 -21.01 22.55
N ASP A 336 9.21 -19.83 22.84
CA ASP A 336 9.56 -19.08 24.05
C ASP A 336 9.11 -19.82 25.31
N ASN A 337 7.91 -20.42 25.31
CA ASN A 337 7.47 -21.25 26.44
C ASN A 337 8.41 -22.45 26.67
N TYR A 338 8.80 -23.17 25.61
CA TYR A 338 9.73 -24.29 25.74
C TYR A 338 11.13 -23.86 26.16
N ARG A 339 11.61 -22.68 25.74
CA ARG A 339 12.88 -22.11 26.22
C ARG A 339 12.85 -21.83 27.71
N ARG A 340 11.74 -21.28 28.22
CA ARG A 340 11.55 -21.06 29.66
C ARG A 340 11.50 -22.38 30.42
N GLN A 341 10.75 -23.36 29.93
CA GLN A 341 10.72 -24.71 30.51
C GLN A 341 12.10 -25.38 30.47
N HIS A 342 12.87 -25.22 29.38
CA HIS A 342 14.22 -25.80 29.25
C HIS A 342 15.17 -25.27 30.32
N ALA A 343 15.18 -23.95 30.53
CA ALA A 343 16.03 -23.32 31.55
C ALA A 343 15.72 -23.87 32.95
N TRP A 344 14.45 -23.99 33.31
CA TRP A 344 14.03 -24.53 34.61
C TRP A 344 14.18 -26.05 34.73
N ALA A 345 14.09 -26.80 33.63
CA ALA A 345 14.37 -28.24 33.62
C ALA A 345 15.84 -28.55 33.90
N GLN A 346 16.77 -27.70 33.46
CA GLN A 346 18.19 -27.84 33.80
C GLN A 346 18.43 -27.64 35.30
N VAL A 347 17.70 -26.71 35.92
CA VAL A 347 17.74 -26.48 37.37
C VAL A 347 17.18 -27.70 38.11
N GLU A 348 16.05 -28.26 37.67
CA GLU A 348 15.45 -29.47 38.28
C GLU A 348 16.38 -30.69 38.24
N GLU A 349 17.16 -30.87 37.16
CA GLU A 349 18.15 -31.94 37.06
C GLU A 349 19.28 -31.79 38.09
N GLN A 350 19.79 -30.56 38.27
CA GLN A 350 20.81 -30.29 39.30
C GLN A 350 20.24 -30.40 40.72
N GLU A 351 18.98 -30.02 40.94
CA GLU A 351 18.29 -30.20 42.23
C GLU A 351 18.10 -31.69 42.56
N GLU A 352 17.85 -32.56 41.58
CA GLU A 352 17.72 -34.00 41.83
C GLU A 352 19.06 -34.63 42.23
N ILE A 353 20.17 -34.22 41.61
CA ILE A 353 21.51 -34.63 42.02
C ILE A 353 21.81 -34.17 43.45
N LEU A 354 21.45 -32.92 43.79
CA LEU A 354 21.57 -32.41 45.15
C LEU A 354 20.72 -33.22 46.15
N ARG A 355 19.49 -33.61 45.77
CA ARG A 355 18.65 -34.50 46.60
C ARG A 355 19.29 -35.87 46.82
N GLN A 356 19.97 -36.43 45.81
CA GLN A 356 20.70 -37.69 45.96
C GLN A 356 21.82 -37.55 46.98
N TYR A 357 22.66 -36.51 46.88
CA TYR A 357 23.71 -36.25 47.86
C TYR A 357 23.15 -36.01 49.27
N ASN A 358 22.04 -35.30 49.43
CA ASN A 358 21.39 -35.13 50.74
C ASN A 358 20.94 -36.48 51.33
N ARG A 359 20.37 -37.40 50.52
CA ARG A 359 19.97 -38.74 50.99
C ARG A 359 21.17 -39.61 51.36
N GLU A 360 22.23 -39.57 50.57
CA GLU A 360 23.47 -40.30 50.86
C GLU A 360 24.12 -39.80 52.15
N LEU A 361 24.07 -38.49 52.39
CA LEU A 361 24.58 -37.84 53.58
C LEU A 361 23.77 -38.21 54.83
N GLU A 362 22.43 -38.18 54.74
CA GLU A 362 21.54 -38.66 55.82
C GLU A 362 21.83 -40.13 56.17
N ALA A 363 21.95 -41.01 55.16
CA ALA A 363 22.25 -42.41 55.38
C ALA A 363 23.64 -42.64 56.01
N ALA A 364 24.65 -41.87 55.61
CA ALA A 364 25.99 -41.94 56.19
C ALA A 364 26.04 -41.40 57.64
N GLN A 365 25.22 -40.40 57.96
CA GLN A 365 25.06 -39.91 59.34
C GLN A 365 24.38 -40.97 60.23
N ASP A 366 23.36 -41.64 59.72
CA ASP A 366 22.70 -42.74 60.45
C ASP A 366 23.66 -43.93 60.70
N ASP A 367 24.54 -44.25 59.74
CA ASP A 367 25.57 -45.29 59.86
C ASP A 367 26.65 -44.96 60.92
N ILE A 368 26.94 -43.68 61.17
CA ILE A 368 27.81 -43.29 62.29
C ILE A 368 27.14 -43.64 63.62
N VAL A 369 25.85 -43.34 63.76
CA VAL A 369 25.11 -43.57 65.01
C VAL A 369 25.04 -45.06 65.34
N THR A 370 24.83 -45.93 64.36
CA THR A 370 24.81 -47.39 64.57
C THR A 370 26.20 -47.91 64.98
N LYS A 371 27.26 -47.45 64.31
CA LYS A 371 28.64 -47.86 64.65
C LYS A 371 29.11 -47.34 66.00
N GLU A 372 28.68 -46.14 66.42
CA GLU A 372 28.95 -45.61 67.76
C GLU A 372 28.30 -46.48 68.85
N GLN A 373 27.07 -46.95 68.63
CA GLN A 373 26.40 -47.90 69.54
C GLN A 373 27.12 -49.27 69.62
N GLU A 374 27.59 -49.80 68.49
CA GLU A 374 28.36 -51.04 68.44
C GLU A 374 29.71 -50.93 69.18
N ALA A 375 30.43 -49.82 69.02
CA ALA A 375 31.69 -49.58 69.70
C ALA A 375 31.51 -49.47 71.23
N GLU A 376 30.40 -48.87 71.69
CA GLU A 376 30.08 -48.76 73.12
C GLU A 376 29.82 -50.14 73.74
N MET A 377 29.07 -51.00 73.05
CA MET A 377 28.83 -52.40 73.46
C MET A 377 30.13 -53.21 73.56
N LEU A 378 31.02 -53.11 72.56
CA LEU A 378 32.31 -53.80 72.56
C LEU A 378 33.27 -53.27 73.63
N SER A 379 33.18 -51.98 73.98
CA SER A 379 33.93 -51.42 75.11
C SER A 379 33.51 -52.05 76.43
N GLY A 380 32.21 -52.23 76.67
CA GLY A 380 31.71 -52.92 77.87
C GLY A 380 32.15 -54.38 77.97
N ALA A 381 32.23 -55.09 76.83
CA ALA A 381 32.72 -56.47 76.79
C ALA A 381 34.22 -56.58 77.12
N TYR A 382 35.05 -55.65 76.63
CA TYR A 382 36.47 -55.59 76.98
C TYR A 382 36.69 -55.41 78.49
N ASP A 383 35.95 -54.48 79.11
CA ASP A 383 36.08 -54.19 80.54
C ASP A 383 35.74 -55.42 81.40
N GLY A 384 34.76 -56.23 80.97
CA GLY A 384 34.41 -57.50 81.62
C GLY A 384 35.50 -58.58 81.51
N HIS A 385 36.15 -58.71 80.35
CA HIS A 385 37.23 -59.67 80.15
C HIS A 385 38.54 -59.29 80.87
N ASP A 386 38.83 -57.98 80.99
CA ASP A 386 40.02 -57.52 81.71
C ASP A 386 39.95 -57.84 83.21
N GLN A 387 38.78 -57.65 83.83
CA GLN A 387 38.55 -58.03 85.24
C GLN A 387 38.71 -59.54 85.50
N ALA A 388 38.24 -60.38 84.57
CA ALA A 388 38.36 -61.84 84.69
C ALA A 388 39.83 -62.31 84.60
N PHE A 389 40.63 -61.68 83.73
CA PHE A 389 42.05 -61.99 83.59
C PHE A 389 42.85 -61.65 84.87
N GLU A 390 42.57 -60.51 85.51
CA GLU A 390 43.23 -60.14 86.76
C GLU A 390 42.92 -61.11 87.91
N ALA A 391 41.70 -61.64 87.97
CA ALA A 391 41.29 -62.61 88.98
C ALA A 391 42.02 -63.96 88.82
N ALA A 392 42.13 -64.47 87.58
CA ALA A 392 42.79 -65.75 87.30
C ALA A 392 44.30 -65.73 87.61
N LYS A 393 44.98 -64.61 87.34
CA LYS A 393 46.40 -64.44 87.63
C LYS A 393 46.73 -64.61 89.12
N ARG A 394 45.90 -64.06 90.01
CA ARG A 394 46.09 -64.18 91.47
C ARG A 394 45.96 -65.61 91.99
N HIS A 395 45.24 -66.48 91.28
CA HIS A 395 45.00 -67.87 91.71
C HIS A 395 46.18 -68.82 91.42
N ILE A 396 46.90 -68.60 90.31
CA ILE A 396 48.07 -69.42 89.93
C ILE A 396 49.23 -69.24 90.92
N ASP A 397 49.46 -68.01 91.36
CA ASP A 397 50.57 -67.69 92.27
C ASP A 397 50.46 -68.43 93.61
N GLN A 398 49.24 -68.74 94.07
CA GLN A 398 49.01 -69.52 95.29
C GLN A 398 49.36 -71.01 95.13
N LEU A 399 49.04 -71.62 93.97
CA LEU A 399 49.21 -73.06 93.75
C LEU A 399 50.68 -73.46 93.53
N LYS A 400 51.51 -72.59 92.96
CA LYS A 400 52.95 -72.87 92.73
C LYS A 400 53.76 -73.01 94.02
N SER A 401 53.30 -72.42 95.13
CA SER A 401 53.98 -72.52 96.42
C SER A 401 53.86 -73.91 97.09
N GLU A 402 52.94 -74.78 96.66
CA GLU A 402 52.66 -76.08 97.29
C GLU A 402 53.50 -77.27 96.73
N MET A 403 54.19 -77.10 95.58
CA MET A 403 54.75 -78.21 94.78
C MET A 403 56.17 -78.66 95.15
N GLY A 404 56.97 -77.81 95.80
CA GLY A 404 58.41 -78.03 96.04
C GLY A 404 58.85 -79.30 96.81
N PRO A 405 58.10 -79.86 97.78
CA PRO A 405 58.57 -81.03 98.56
C PRO A 405 58.50 -82.37 97.82
N PHE A 406 57.64 -82.50 96.80
CA PHE A 406 57.36 -83.79 96.16
C PHE A 406 58.39 -84.18 95.08
N GLU A 407 59.06 -83.21 94.46
CA GLU A 407 60.02 -83.46 93.36
C GLU A 407 61.29 -84.17 93.84
N ALA A 408 61.71 -83.95 95.09
CA ALA A 408 62.93 -84.53 95.65
C ALA A 408 62.88 -86.06 95.87
N GLN A 409 61.70 -86.66 96.05
CA GLN A 409 61.56 -88.12 96.26
C GLN A 409 61.58 -88.95 94.97
N ARG A 410 61.29 -88.33 93.81
CA ARG A 410 61.29 -89.00 92.50
C ARG A 410 62.70 -89.36 92.03
N ASP A 411 63.65 -88.45 92.22
CA ASP A 411 64.96 -88.52 91.56
C ASP A 411 65.81 -89.71 92.03
N GLU A 412 65.66 -90.15 93.28
CA GLU A 412 66.38 -91.31 93.84
C GLU A 412 65.92 -92.66 93.22
N ALA A 413 64.69 -92.75 92.72
CA ALA A 413 64.15 -93.98 92.15
C ALA A 413 64.48 -94.17 90.65
N LEU A 414 64.80 -93.09 89.93
CA LEU A 414 65.04 -93.08 88.47
C LEU A 414 66.39 -93.69 88.10
N GLU A 415 67.42 -93.46 88.91
CA GLU A 415 68.81 -93.88 88.64
C GLU A 415 68.95 -95.41 88.51
N LYS A 416 68.15 -96.20 89.25
CA LYS A 416 68.21 -97.67 89.24
C LYS A 416 67.51 -98.32 88.02
N PHE A 417 66.69 -97.59 87.28
CA PHE A 417 65.93 -98.11 86.12
C PHE A 417 66.69 -97.97 84.79
N GLU A 418 67.48 -96.90 84.63
CA GLU A 418 68.14 -96.54 83.37
C GLU A 418 69.26 -97.52 82.94
N ASP A 419 69.92 -98.18 83.88
CA ASP A 419 71.02 -99.12 83.58
C ASP A 419 70.56 -100.41 82.87
N ASN A 420 69.30 -100.82 83.03
CA ASN A 420 68.75 -102.05 82.43
C ASN A 420 68.06 -101.79 81.07
N THR A 421 67.79 -100.52 80.73
CA THR A 421 67.07 -100.15 79.50
C THR A 421 68.00 -99.96 78.30
N LYS A 422 69.28 -99.64 78.54
CA LYS A 422 70.28 -99.43 77.48
C LYS A 422 70.56 -100.71 76.67
N GLU A 423 70.53 -101.89 77.29
CA GLU A 423 70.80 -103.17 76.59
C GLU A 423 69.64 -103.67 75.70
N LEU A 424 68.43 -103.10 75.78
CA LEU A 424 67.22 -103.61 75.10
C LEU A 424 66.81 -102.80 73.86
N ALA A 425 67.33 -101.57 73.70
CA ALA A 425 66.94 -100.63 72.66
C ALA A 425 67.62 -100.83 71.29
N GLU A 426 68.79 -101.46 71.23
CA GLU A 426 69.56 -101.59 69.99
C GLU A 426 68.96 -102.60 68.98
N LEU A 427 68.10 -103.52 69.44
CA LEU A 427 67.66 -104.69 68.66
C LEU A 427 66.28 -104.52 67.98
N HIS A 428 65.55 -103.43 68.25
CA HIS A 428 64.13 -103.29 67.88
C HIS A 428 63.85 -102.34 66.70
N THR A 429 64.81 -101.51 66.29
CA THR A 429 64.65 -100.45 65.27
C THR A 429 64.73 -100.92 63.82
N GLN A 430 65.22 -102.13 63.56
CA GLN A 430 65.57 -102.55 62.20
C GLN A 430 64.43 -103.27 61.42
N GLU A 431 63.37 -103.76 62.09
CA GLU A 431 62.41 -104.71 61.48
C GLU A 431 61.21 -104.09 60.72
N ARG A 432 60.76 -102.88 61.08
CA ARG A 432 59.41 -102.37 60.68
C ARG A 432 59.35 -101.50 59.42
N HIS A 433 60.45 -100.93 58.96
CA HIS A 433 60.39 -99.86 57.95
C HIS A 433 60.16 -100.36 56.51
N MET A 434 60.44 -101.63 56.21
CA MET A 434 60.61 -102.09 54.83
C MET A 434 59.35 -102.61 54.11
N LYS A 435 58.16 -102.66 54.74
CA LYS A 435 56.99 -103.42 54.21
C LYS A 435 55.92 -102.59 53.47
N THR A 436 55.88 -101.26 53.63
CA THR A 436 54.71 -100.44 53.26
C THR A 436 54.79 -99.68 51.92
N GLU A 437 55.95 -99.53 51.30
CA GLU A 437 56.15 -98.66 50.12
C GLU A 437 55.66 -99.25 48.79
N LYS A 438 55.67 -100.58 48.62
CA LYS A 438 55.53 -101.28 47.34
C LYS A 438 54.16 -101.18 46.61
N MET A 439 53.08 -100.76 47.28
CA MET A 439 51.71 -100.98 46.76
C MET A 439 51.10 -99.82 45.96
N LYS A 440 51.60 -98.58 46.08
CA LYS A 440 50.91 -97.37 45.55
C LYS A 440 51.17 -97.02 44.08
N LEU A 441 52.27 -97.47 43.47
CA LEU A 441 52.76 -96.94 42.19
C LEU A 441 52.09 -97.50 40.91
N ASN A 442 51.27 -98.55 40.97
CA ASN A 442 50.79 -99.26 39.76
C ASN A 442 49.50 -98.73 39.09
N GLN A 443 48.73 -97.83 39.69
CA GLN A 443 47.39 -97.46 39.20
C GLN A 443 47.35 -96.27 38.21
N MET A 444 48.40 -95.46 38.11
CA MET A 444 48.36 -94.14 37.45
C MET A 444 48.64 -94.14 35.93
N LYS A 445 49.06 -95.26 35.34
CA LYS A 445 49.60 -95.36 33.97
C LYS A 445 48.57 -95.50 32.83
N ALA A 446 47.35 -95.96 33.10
CA ALA A 446 46.44 -96.47 32.05
C ALA A 446 45.53 -95.42 31.37
N GLU A 447 45.44 -94.18 31.87
CA GLU A 447 44.37 -93.23 31.48
C GLU A 447 44.76 -92.26 30.33
N LEU A 448 46.05 -92.08 30.05
CA LEU A 448 46.57 -91.06 29.11
C LEU A 448 46.56 -91.48 27.63
N GLU A 449 46.50 -92.77 27.29
CA GLU A 449 46.69 -93.26 25.91
C GLU A 449 45.45 -93.10 24.99
N ARG A 450 44.26 -92.82 25.53
CA ARG A 450 42.98 -92.85 24.78
C ARG A 450 42.66 -91.59 23.96
N LYS A 451 43.24 -90.42 24.28
CA LYS A 451 42.81 -89.11 23.72
C LYS A 451 43.52 -88.68 22.43
N ILE A 452 44.51 -89.43 21.94
CA ILE A 452 45.38 -89.04 20.81
C ILE A 452 44.86 -89.52 19.44
N SER A 453 43.96 -90.51 19.40
CA SER A 453 43.53 -91.15 18.15
C SER A 453 42.42 -90.41 17.39
N GLU A 454 41.59 -89.60 18.05
CA GLU A 454 40.38 -89.00 17.46
C GLU A 454 40.64 -87.80 16.54
N GLU A 455 41.78 -87.11 16.68
CA GLU A 455 42.04 -85.85 15.96
C GLU A 455 42.75 -86.05 14.60
N LYS A 456 43.15 -87.28 14.26
CA LYS A 456 43.86 -87.61 13.01
C LYS A 456 42.95 -87.85 11.79
N ASP A 457 41.65 -88.07 11.99
CA ASP A 457 40.72 -88.46 10.91
C ASP A 457 40.02 -87.28 10.19
N ARG A 458 40.21 -86.05 10.65
CA ARG A 458 39.44 -84.88 10.14
C ARG A 458 40.08 -84.15 8.94
N ILE A 459 41.28 -84.53 8.47
CA ILE A 459 42.10 -83.78 7.49
C ILE A 459 42.37 -84.62 6.21
N ALA A 460 41.34 -85.20 5.59
CA ALA A 460 41.50 -86.07 4.41
C ALA A 460 40.50 -85.86 3.25
N GLY A 461 40.05 -84.63 2.97
CA GLY A 461 39.16 -84.38 1.82
C GLY A 461 39.31 -82.98 1.21
N VAL A 462 40.09 -82.85 0.13
CA VAL A 462 40.28 -81.60 -0.61
C VAL A 462 39.52 -81.63 -1.95
N ALA A 463 38.71 -80.58 -2.17
CA ALA A 463 38.28 -79.91 -3.42
C ALA A 463 37.70 -80.71 -4.61
N GLY A 464 36.63 -80.17 -5.23
CA GLY A 464 36.29 -80.59 -6.61
C GLY A 464 35.04 -80.02 -7.31
N SER A 465 33.97 -79.56 -6.64
CA SER A 465 32.71 -79.20 -7.33
C SER A 465 32.19 -77.76 -7.12
N ALA A 466 32.54 -77.10 -6.01
CA ALA A 466 31.84 -75.89 -5.57
C ALA A 466 32.25 -74.56 -6.26
N HIS A 467 33.31 -74.54 -7.08
CA HIS A 467 33.76 -73.31 -7.76
C HIS A 467 33.00 -73.06 -9.08
N ALA A 468 32.61 -74.12 -9.80
CA ALA A 468 31.90 -74.00 -11.07
C ALA A 468 30.41 -73.62 -10.90
N GLU A 469 29.73 -74.12 -9.86
CA GLU A 469 28.33 -73.77 -9.55
C GLU A 469 28.18 -72.28 -9.15
N ARG A 470 29.20 -71.70 -8.52
CA ARG A 470 29.17 -70.30 -8.04
C ARG A 470 29.32 -69.27 -9.17
N VAL A 471 30.00 -69.63 -10.26
CA VAL A 471 30.14 -68.75 -11.45
C VAL A 471 28.84 -68.70 -12.26
N ALA A 472 28.12 -69.82 -12.41
CA ALA A 472 26.84 -69.87 -13.11
C ALA A 472 25.71 -69.12 -12.37
N TYR A 473 25.71 -69.17 -11.03
CA TYR A 473 24.76 -68.43 -10.18
C TYR A 473 24.93 -66.90 -10.27
N LEU A 474 26.16 -66.43 -10.51
CA LEU A 474 26.50 -65.02 -10.67
C LEU A 474 25.92 -64.44 -11.98
N GLU A 475 25.84 -65.22 -13.06
CA GLU A 475 25.18 -64.83 -14.32
C GLU A 475 23.65 -64.75 -14.20
N GLU A 476 23.02 -65.65 -13.44
CA GLU A 476 21.58 -65.61 -13.17
C GLU A 476 21.15 -64.36 -12.38
N LEU A 477 21.95 -63.95 -11.40
CA LEU A 477 21.71 -62.74 -10.59
C LEU A 477 21.83 -61.46 -11.43
N LYS A 478 22.78 -61.40 -12.38
CA LYS A 478 22.89 -60.28 -13.33
C LYS A 478 21.67 -60.17 -14.26
N GLY A 479 21.05 -61.30 -14.63
CA GLY A 479 19.80 -61.32 -15.40
C GLY A 479 18.61 -60.70 -14.65
N LYS A 480 18.49 -60.95 -13.34
CA LYS A 480 17.42 -60.39 -12.48
C LYS A 480 17.54 -58.88 -12.29
N VAL A 481 18.76 -58.34 -12.23
CA VAL A 481 19.01 -56.89 -12.20
C VAL A 481 18.47 -56.21 -13.47
N ALA A 482 18.72 -56.79 -14.65
CA ALA A 482 18.25 -56.25 -15.93
C ALA A 482 16.72 -56.32 -16.12
N GLU A 483 16.03 -57.23 -15.42
CA GLU A 483 14.57 -57.33 -15.43
C GLU A 483 13.92 -56.29 -14.49
N ALA A 484 14.43 -56.16 -13.26
CA ALA A 484 13.98 -55.13 -12.32
C ALA A 484 14.19 -53.70 -12.84
N GLN A 485 15.29 -53.44 -13.55
CA GLN A 485 15.55 -52.14 -14.21
C GLN A 485 14.54 -51.84 -15.33
N ARG A 486 14.08 -52.86 -16.09
CA ARG A 486 13.05 -52.69 -17.13
C ARG A 486 11.67 -52.38 -16.57
N GLU A 487 11.30 -52.99 -15.44
CA GLU A 487 10.02 -52.71 -14.76
C GLU A 487 9.98 -51.30 -14.17
N LEU A 488 11.10 -50.83 -13.59
CA LEU A 488 11.23 -49.46 -13.12
C LEU A 488 11.08 -48.44 -14.26
N GLN A 489 11.66 -48.73 -15.43
CA GLN A 489 11.55 -47.87 -16.61
C GLN A 489 10.10 -47.78 -17.12
N ARG A 490 9.39 -48.92 -17.23
CA ARG A 490 7.96 -48.94 -17.64
C ARG A 490 7.07 -48.18 -16.66
N HIS A 491 7.35 -48.28 -15.35
CA HIS A 491 6.62 -47.52 -14.33
C HIS A 491 6.93 -46.02 -14.42
N HIS A 492 8.14 -45.63 -14.84
CA HIS A 492 8.47 -44.21 -15.03
C HIS A 492 7.72 -43.60 -16.22
N ASP A 493 7.56 -44.36 -17.32
CA ASP A 493 6.87 -43.89 -18.52
C ASP A 493 5.37 -43.55 -18.28
N CYS A 494 4.73 -44.17 -17.28
CA CYS A 494 3.33 -43.90 -16.91
C CYS A 494 3.13 -42.70 -15.95
N GLU A 495 4.21 -42.06 -15.48
CA GLU A 495 4.14 -40.96 -14.50
C GLU A 495 3.41 -39.72 -15.04
N ALA A 496 3.55 -39.48 -16.34
CA ALA A 496 2.94 -38.34 -17.02
C ALA A 496 1.40 -38.37 -16.95
N ASP A 497 0.78 -39.55 -17.04
CA ASP A 497 -0.67 -39.69 -17.10
C ASP A 497 -1.34 -39.50 -15.74
N VAL A 498 -0.71 -40.01 -14.67
CA VAL A 498 -1.19 -39.80 -13.28
C VAL A 498 -1.05 -38.33 -12.86
N THR A 499 0.03 -37.67 -13.30
CA THR A 499 0.26 -36.24 -13.05
C THR A 499 -0.75 -35.36 -13.81
N ARG A 500 -1.04 -35.67 -15.08
CA ARG A 500 -2.08 -34.97 -15.87
C ARG A 500 -3.48 -35.09 -15.26
N ALA A 501 -3.82 -36.25 -14.70
CA ALA A 501 -5.11 -36.45 -14.02
C ALA A 501 -5.25 -35.57 -12.76
N HIS A 502 -4.18 -35.44 -11.97
CA HIS A 502 -4.12 -34.52 -10.83
C HIS A 502 -4.28 -33.06 -11.27
N ASP A 503 -3.56 -32.62 -12.30
CA ASP A 503 -3.59 -31.23 -12.77
C ASP A 503 -4.94 -30.85 -13.39
N ARG A 504 -5.66 -31.80 -13.98
CA ARG A 504 -7.05 -31.61 -14.42
C ARG A 504 -7.98 -31.40 -13.23
N ALA A 505 -7.96 -32.28 -12.25
CA ALA A 505 -8.78 -32.17 -11.04
C ALA A 505 -8.50 -30.87 -10.25
N PHE A 506 -7.25 -30.40 -10.25
CA PHE A 506 -6.86 -29.13 -9.62
C PHE A 506 -7.48 -27.93 -10.35
N ARG A 507 -7.39 -27.87 -11.68
CA ARG A 507 -7.99 -26.79 -12.49
C ARG A 507 -9.52 -26.75 -12.39
N ASP A 508 -10.15 -27.92 -12.36
CA ASP A 508 -11.61 -28.02 -12.23
C ASP A 508 -12.11 -27.50 -10.88
N LEU A 509 -11.34 -27.70 -9.80
CA LEU A 509 -11.62 -27.13 -8.48
C LEU A 509 -11.38 -25.61 -8.48
N GLU A 510 -10.27 -25.14 -9.05
CA GLU A 510 -9.92 -23.71 -9.03
C GLU A 510 -10.93 -22.85 -9.79
N SER A 511 -11.39 -23.32 -10.96
CA SER A 511 -12.42 -22.66 -11.76
C SER A 511 -13.80 -22.58 -11.08
N ALA A 512 -14.09 -23.43 -10.10
CA ALA A 512 -15.38 -23.44 -9.38
C ALA A 512 -15.39 -22.54 -8.12
N LYS A 513 -14.23 -22.08 -7.64
CA LYS A 513 -14.14 -21.24 -6.42
C LYS A 513 -14.82 -19.87 -6.54
N PRO A 514 -14.72 -19.13 -7.66
CA PRO A 514 -15.36 -17.81 -7.78
C PRO A 514 -16.89 -17.86 -7.62
N GLU A 515 -17.54 -18.94 -8.06
CA GLU A 515 -19.00 -19.13 -7.90
C GLU A 515 -19.41 -19.18 -6.41
N VAL A 516 -18.57 -19.74 -5.53
CA VAL A 516 -18.86 -19.77 -4.09
C VAL A 516 -18.68 -18.40 -3.45
N GLU A 517 -17.66 -17.65 -3.86
CA GLU A 517 -17.42 -16.30 -3.35
C GLU A 517 -18.58 -15.35 -3.71
N GLU A 518 -19.09 -15.43 -4.94
CA GLU A 518 -20.25 -14.65 -5.37
C GLU A 518 -21.50 -14.95 -4.51
N GLN A 519 -21.78 -16.23 -4.25
CA GLN A 519 -22.95 -16.63 -3.46
C GLN A 519 -22.77 -16.32 -1.96
N GLN A 520 -21.55 -16.41 -1.43
CA GLN A 520 -21.24 -15.96 -0.08
C GLN A 520 -21.46 -14.46 0.09
N ASN A 521 -21.08 -13.66 -0.89
CA ASN A 521 -21.29 -12.21 -0.87
C ASN A 521 -22.79 -11.87 -0.85
N LYS A 522 -23.65 -12.60 -1.57
CA LYS A 522 -25.11 -12.44 -1.52
C LYS A 522 -25.67 -12.74 -0.13
N VAL A 523 -25.23 -13.82 0.51
CA VAL A 523 -25.63 -14.18 1.88
C VAL A 523 -25.16 -13.13 2.90
N GLN A 524 -23.91 -12.65 2.78
CA GLN A 524 -23.39 -11.59 3.65
C GLN A 524 -24.16 -10.29 3.50
N HIS A 525 -24.52 -9.90 2.27
CA HIS A 525 -25.32 -8.71 2.02
C HIS A 525 -26.74 -8.82 2.62
N ALA A 526 -27.40 -9.97 2.47
CA ALA A 526 -28.71 -10.22 3.08
C ALA A 526 -28.63 -10.17 4.63
N ASN A 527 -27.63 -10.82 5.22
CA ASN A 527 -27.40 -10.79 6.66
C ASN A 527 -27.08 -9.37 7.19
N ALA A 528 -26.25 -8.61 6.48
CA ALA A 528 -25.97 -7.22 6.82
C ALA A 528 -27.24 -6.35 6.76
N SER A 529 -28.13 -6.62 5.81
CA SER A 529 -29.41 -5.91 5.68
C SER A 529 -30.36 -6.26 6.83
N ILE A 530 -30.47 -7.54 7.21
CA ILE A 530 -31.24 -7.99 8.39
C ILE A 530 -30.66 -7.39 9.68
N ALA A 531 -29.34 -7.42 9.85
CA ALA A 531 -28.68 -6.87 11.03
C ALA A 531 -28.90 -5.36 11.15
N LYS A 532 -28.88 -4.60 10.04
CA LYS A 532 -29.27 -3.18 10.02
C LYS A 532 -30.74 -2.98 10.41
N LEU A 533 -31.64 -3.81 9.87
CA LEU A 533 -33.06 -3.75 10.22
C LEU A 533 -33.37 -4.18 11.65
N GLN A 534 -32.48 -4.92 12.32
CA GLN A 534 -32.59 -5.29 13.73
C GLN A 534 -31.90 -4.28 14.68
N SER A 535 -30.77 -3.70 14.26
CA SER A 535 -29.96 -2.77 15.05
C SER A 535 -30.39 -1.31 14.96
N ALA A 536 -31.15 -0.92 13.93
CA ALA A 536 -31.87 0.35 13.94
C ALA A 536 -32.80 0.36 15.16
N GLY A 537 -32.38 1.09 16.20
CA GLY A 537 -33.13 1.24 17.44
C GLY A 537 -34.45 1.95 17.19
N ASP A 538 -35.28 2.03 18.23
CA ASP A 538 -36.63 2.63 18.20
C ASP A 538 -36.63 4.17 17.99
N ARG A 539 -35.52 4.75 17.50
CA ARG A 539 -35.37 6.18 17.29
C ARG A 539 -36.12 6.58 16.02
N PRO A 540 -37.21 7.36 16.12
CA PRO A 540 -38.09 7.65 14.98
C PRO A 540 -37.44 8.41 13.82
N TYR A 541 -36.26 8.99 14.04
CA TYR A 541 -35.61 9.92 13.12
C TYR A 541 -34.27 9.43 12.52
N ASP A 542 -33.84 8.19 12.81
CA ASP A 542 -32.55 7.65 12.31
C ASP A 542 -32.48 7.53 10.77
N ALA A 543 -33.63 7.42 10.09
CA ALA A 543 -33.71 7.36 8.63
C ALA A 543 -33.65 8.75 7.95
N TYR A 544 -33.61 9.83 8.73
CA TYR A 544 -33.58 11.22 8.26
C TYR A 544 -32.16 11.80 8.32
N PRO A 545 -31.90 12.98 7.72
CA PRO A 545 -30.62 13.66 7.84
C PRO A 545 -30.19 13.85 9.31
N PRO A 546 -28.88 13.90 9.60
CA PRO A 546 -28.38 14.09 10.96
C PRO A 546 -28.97 15.34 11.61
N ASN A 547 -29.14 15.32 12.94
CA ASN A 547 -29.75 16.37 13.75
C ASN A 547 -31.26 16.63 13.52
N MET A 548 -31.96 15.79 12.76
CA MET A 548 -33.42 15.91 12.57
C MET A 548 -34.20 15.85 13.88
N GLU A 549 -33.79 14.97 14.81
CA GLU A 549 -34.42 14.87 16.14
C GLU A 549 -34.28 16.17 16.94
N HIS A 550 -33.10 16.80 16.89
CA HIS A 550 -32.87 18.11 17.51
C HIS A 550 -33.68 19.22 16.84
N LEU A 551 -33.92 19.13 15.52
CA LEU A 551 -34.73 20.09 14.79
C LEU A 551 -36.21 19.98 15.18
N VAL A 552 -36.77 18.77 15.21
CA VAL A 552 -38.15 18.53 15.67
C VAL A 552 -38.31 19.00 17.11
N THR A 553 -37.36 18.66 17.98
CA THR A 553 -37.35 19.11 19.37
C THR A 553 -37.32 20.65 19.46
N ALA A 554 -36.47 21.32 18.68
CA ALA A 554 -36.38 22.78 18.69
C ALA A 554 -37.65 23.46 18.12
N VAL A 555 -38.33 22.83 17.16
CA VAL A 555 -39.62 23.30 16.64
C VAL A 555 -40.72 23.13 17.69
N ASP A 556 -40.71 22.03 18.45
CA ASP A 556 -41.67 21.76 19.52
C ASP A 556 -41.51 22.70 20.73
N HIS A 557 -40.29 23.13 21.04
CA HIS A 557 -40.00 24.04 22.15
C HIS A 557 -40.23 25.52 21.81
N GLU A 558 -40.35 25.88 20.53
CA GLU A 558 -40.61 27.25 20.12
C GLU A 558 -42.11 27.56 20.22
N SER A 559 -42.47 28.62 20.96
CA SER A 559 -43.87 28.99 21.21
C SER A 559 -44.37 30.14 20.34
N ARG A 560 -43.51 30.78 19.55
CA ARG A 560 -43.85 31.96 18.72
C ARG A 560 -44.49 31.61 17.37
N TRP A 561 -44.80 30.35 17.10
CA TRP A 561 -45.45 29.93 15.86
C TRP A 561 -46.86 30.51 15.74
N ARG A 562 -47.20 31.06 14.56
CA ARG A 562 -48.61 31.35 14.26
C ARG A 562 -49.37 30.06 13.97
N TYR A 563 -48.76 29.19 13.17
CA TYR A 563 -49.19 27.80 12.98
C TYR A 563 -47.97 26.90 13.05
N LYS A 564 -48.04 25.88 13.91
CA LYS A 564 -46.92 24.97 14.12
C LYS A 564 -46.52 24.27 12.80
N PRO A 565 -45.24 24.32 12.39
CA PRO A 565 -44.75 23.60 11.23
C PRO A 565 -44.98 22.09 11.36
N VAL A 566 -45.40 21.45 10.27
CA VAL A 566 -45.65 20.00 10.21
C VAL A 566 -44.53 19.32 9.43
N GLY A 567 -43.71 18.54 10.11
CA GLY A 567 -42.65 17.75 9.49
C GLY A 567 -41.84 16.94 10.50
N PRO A 568 -40.90 16.11 10.04
CA PRO A 568 -40.63 15.82 8.64
C PRO A 568 -41.78 15.03 8.00
N MET A 569 -42.13 15.36 6.74
CA MET A 569 -43.32 14.85 6.05
C MET A 569 -43.44 13.32 6.07
N GLY A 570 -42.34 12.58 5.93
CA GLY A 570 -42.35 11.11 5.91
C GLY A 570 -42.88 10.47 7.21
N SER A 571 -42.79 11.17 8.34
CA SER A 571 -43.26 10.66 9.64
C SER A 571 -44.79 10.57 9.72
N TYR A 572 -45.50 11.28 8.85
CA TYR A 572 -46.96 11.27 8.72
C TYR A 572 -47.46 10.37 7.60
N VAL A 573 -46.57 9.62 6.93
CA VAL A 573 -46.91 8.74 5.80
C VAL A 573 -46.72 7.29 6.21
N ARG A 574 -47.73 6.46 6.00
CA ARG A 574 -47.73 5.02 6.25
C ARG A 574 -48.07 4.26 4.98
N LEU A 575 -47.29 3.24 4.64
CA LEU A 575 -47.57 2.35 3.51
C LEU A 575 -48.45 1.18 3.95
N HIS A 576 -49.43 0.79 3.13
CA HIS A 576 -50.24 -0.39 3.41
C HIS A 576 -49.38 -1.67 3.40
N ALA A 577 -49.58 -2.52 4.40
CA ALA A 577 -48.79 -3.74 4.65
C ALA A 577 -48.65 -4.64 3.39
N GLU A 578 -49.76 -4.88 2.69
CA GLU A 578 -49.82 -5.71 1.48
C GLU A 578 -49.01 -5.16 0.29
N LYS A 579 -48.61 -3.89 0.32
CA LYS A 579 -47.92 -3.19 -0.77
C LYS A 579 -46.45 -2.87 -0.44
N THR A 580 -45.89 -3.48 0.61
CA THR A 580 -44.50 -3.27 1.08
C THR A 580 -43.44 -3.42 -0.03
N LYS A 581 -43.68 -4.30 -1.02
CA LYS A 581 -42.81 -4.48 -2.19
C LYS A 581 -42.55 -3.20 -3.01
N TRP A 582 -43.46 -2.23 -2.97
CA TRP A 582 -43.35 -0.95 -3.68
C TRP A 582 -42.56 0.11 -2.92
N CYS A 583 -42.22 -0.14 -1.64
CA CYS A 583 -41.64 0.87 -0.76
C CYS A 583 -40.39 1.53 -1.35
N SER A 584 -39.40 0.74 -1.80
CA SER A 584 -38.16 1.29 -2.38
C SER A 584 -38.43 2.27 -3.53
N LEU A 585 -39.42 1.95 -4.38
CA LEU A 585 -39.78 2.79 -5.52
C LEU A 585 -40.52 4.05 -5.08
N ILE A 586 -41.45 3.93 -4.12
CA ILE A 586 -42.19 5.07 -3.57
C ILE A 586 -41.24 6.01 -2.82
N GLU A 587 -40.35 5.46 -2.00
CA GLU A 587 -39.33 6.20 -1.25
C GLU A 587 -38.41 6.98 -2.19
N LYS A 588 -37.96 6.35 -3.28
CA LYS A 588 -37.17 7.01 -4.32
C LYS A 588 -37.97 8.07 -5.09
N THR A 589 -39.25 7.83 -5.35
CA THR A 589 -40.12 8.77 -6.05
C THR A 589 -40.36 10.04 -5.23
N LEU A 590 -40.62 9.90 -3.92
CA LEU A 590 -40.88 11.02 -3.03
C LEU A 590 -39.59 11.73 -2.56
N ALA A 591 -38.46 11.00 -2.50
CA ALA A 591 -37.10 11.49 -2.31
C ALA A 591 -36.95 12.52 -1.17
N GLN A 592 -36.42 13.72 -1.45
CA GLN A 592 -36.14 14.77 -0.44
C GLN A 592 -37.41 15.37 0.16
N THR A 593 -38.57 15.19 -0.48
CA THR A 593 -39.85 15.71 -0.01
C THR A 593 -40.25 15.07 1.32
N LEU A 594 -39.84 13.82 1.57
CA LEU A 594 -40.10 13.15 2.84
C LEU A 594 -39.36 13.80 4.02
N ASN A 595 -38.25 14.50 3.76
CA ASN A 595 -37.51 15.24 4.79
C ASN A 595 -38.09 16.63 5.09
N ALA A 596 -39.03 17.09 4.26
CA ALA A 596 -39.47 18.48 4.27
C ALA A 596 -40.42 18.80 5.43
N PHE A 597 -40.56 20.10 5.71
CA PHE A 597 -41.55 20.64 6.63
C PHE A 597 -42.56 21.50 5.87
N VAL A 598 -43.82 21.47 6.31
CA VAL A 598 -44.90 22.30 5.75
C VAL A 598 -45.29 23.37 6.76
N VAL A 599 -45.27 24.63 6.33
CA VAL A 599 -45.72 25.80 7.09
C VAL A 599 -46.90 26.46 6.37
N THR A 600 -47.67 27.32 7.04
CA THR A 600 -48.86 27.95 6.42
C THR A 600 -48.62 29.38 5.95
N ASN A 601 -47.51 30.01 6.36
CA ASN A 601 -47.19 31.41 6.04
C ASN A 601 -45.68 31.67 5.96
N ALA A 602 -45.31 32.81 5.39
CA ALA A 602 -43.92 33.20 5.16
C ALA A 602 -43.16 33.65 6.44
N GLU A 603 -43.87 34.05 7.50
CA GLU A 603 -43.24 34.41 8.78
C GLU A 603 -42.73 33.16 9.52
N ASP A 604 -43.58 32.14 9.65
CA ASP A 604 -43.21 30.84 10.19
C ASP A 604 -42.11 30.17 9.32
N GLN A 605 -42.12 30.39 8.00
CA GLN A 605 -41.03 29.93 7.12
C GLN A 605 -39.67 30.54 7.51
N ARG A 606 -39.62 31.87 7.73
CA ARG A 606 -38.38 32.56 8.12
C ARG A 606 -37.90 32.10 9.50
N MET A 607 -38.82 31.93 10.45
CA MET A 607 -38.50 31.43 11.79
C MET A 607 -37.96 30.00 11.75
N LEU A 608 -38.59 29.12 10.96
CA LEU A 608 -38.13 27.74 10.79
C LEU A 608 -36.74 27.68 10.14
N ARG A 609 -36.47 28.50 9.11
CA ARG A 609 -35.13 28.62 8.53
C ARG A 609 -34.07 29.05 9.56
N ALA A 610 -34.41 29.99 10.45
CA ALA A 610 -33.49 30.42 11.51
C ALA A 610 -33.19 29.29 12.51
N ILE A 611 -34.19 28.48 12.87
CA ILE A 611 -34.01 27.32 13.75
C ILE A 611 -33.18 26.24 13.05
N MET A 612 -33.43 25.97 11.77
CA MET A 612 -32.66 25.02 10.95
C MET A 612 -31.18 25.38 10.90
N LYS A 613 -30.84 26.66 10.67
CA LYS A 613 -29.46 27.16 10.70
C LYS A 613 -28.80 26.96 12.07
N ARG A 614 -29.53 27.23 13.16
CA ARG A 614 -29.03 27.04 14.54
C ARG A 614 -28.73 25.57 14.86
N VAL A 615 -29.61 24.65 14.44
CA VAL A 615 -29.50 23.21 14.70
C VAL A 615 -28.61 22.48 13.69
N ARG A 616 -28.17 23.17 12.61
CA ARG A 616 -27.41 22.61 11.49
C ARG A 616 -28.13 21.44 10.82
N CYS A 617 -29.43 21.63 10.56
CA CYS A 617 -30.26 20.67 9.85
C CYS A 617 -31.12 21.41 8.84
N GLU A 618 -30.64 21.52 7.60
CA GLU A 618 -31.34 22.22 6.52
C GLU A 618 -32.12 21.23 5.66
N VAL A 619 -33.44 21.39 5.62
CA VAL A 619 -34.34 20.57 4.82
C VAL A 619 -35.39 21.43 4.12
N PRO A 620 -36.01 20.95 3.03
CA PRO A 620 -36.95 21.77 2.27
C PRO A 620 -38.13 22.23 3.13
N ILE A 621 -38.59 23.47 2.93
CA ILE A 621 -39.78 24.02 3.58
C ILE A 621 -40.81 24.39 2.51
N TYR A 622 -42.02 23.84 2.62
CA TYR A 622 -43.14 24.14 1.74
C TYR A 622 -44.18 25.01 2.44
N ILE A 623 -44.77 25.96 1.72
CA ILE A 623 -45.91 26.73 2.22
C ILE A 623 -47.19 26.10 1.68
N GLY A 624 -48.03 25.59 2.57
CA GLY A 624 -49.27 24.89 2.23
C GLY A 624 -50.50 25.48 2.93
N LYS A 625 -51.67 25.37 2.29
CA LYS A 625 -52.95 25.73 2.91
C LYS A 625 -53.54 24.52 3.64
N PRO A 626 -54.14 24.71 4.84
CA PRO A 626 -54.71 23.62 5.64
C PRO A 626 -56.01 23.06 5.07
N THR A 627 -56.60 23.67 4.04
CA THR A 627 -57.80 23.15 3.39
C THR A 627 -57.51 21.83 2.68
N ARG A 628 -58.15 20.75 3.11
CA ARG A 628 -58.02 19.42 2.49
C ARG A 628 -58.39 19.46 1.00
N LEU A 629 -57.48 19.03 0.14
CA LEU A 629 -57.75 18.89 -1.29
C LEU A 629 -58.60 17.63 -1.52
N ASP A 630 -59.68 17.78 -2.30
CA ASP A 630 -60.46 16.66 -2.79
C ASP A 630 -59.84 16.13 -4.11
N PRO A 631 -59.32 14.89 -4.14
CA PRO A 631 -58.80 14.29 -5.37
C PRO A 631 -59.91 13.72 -6.28
N ASN A 632 -61.19 13.80 -5.89
CA ASN A 632 -62.30 13.27 -6.68
C ASN A 632 -62.28 13.78 -8.13
N GLY A 633 -62.39 12.84 -9.07
CA GLY A 633 -62.37 13.11 -10.52
C GLY A 633 -60.98 13.27 -11.14
N LYS A 634 -59.89 13.23 -10.35
CA LYS A 634 -58.50 13.32 -10.83
C LYS A 634 -57.70 12.03 -10.70
N GLU A 635 -58.30 11.00 -10.12
CA GLU A 635 -57.76 9.64 -10.07
C GLU A 635 -58.10 8.82 -11.32
N PRO A 636 -57.32 7.76 -11.63
CA PRO A 636 -57.66 6.82 -12.69
C PRO A 636 -59.02 6.16 -12.40
N HIS A 637 -59.87 6.11 -13.43
CA HIS A 637 -61.21 5.52 -13.35
C HIS A 637 -61.19 4.02 -13.04
N ASP A 638 -60.10 3.33 -13.36
CA ASP A 638 -59.93 1.91 -13.09
C ASP A 638 -59.63 1.67 -11.58
N PRO A 639 -60.54 1.02 -10.83
CA PRO A 639 -60.32 0.72 -9.42
C PRO A 639 -59.35 -0.44 -9.20
N ALA A 640 -59.02 -1.24 -10.23
CA ALA A 640 -58.08 -2.35 -10.12
C ALA A 640 -56.59 -1.89 -10.16
N ILE A 641 -56.33 -0.66 -10.59
CA ILE A 641 -54.98 -0.10 -10.66
C ILE A 641 -54.65 0.64 -9.36
N ASP A 642 -53.57 0.22 -8.69
CA ASP A 642 -53.03 0.90 -7.53
C ASP A 642 -52.37 2.22 -7.96
N THR A 643 -52.64 3.31 -7.24
CA THR A 643 -51.86 4.55 -7.32
C THR A 643 -51.04 4.75 -6.06
N ILE A 644 -50.01 5.59 -6.10
CA ILE A 644 -49.25 5.95 -4.89
C ILE A 644 -50.19 6.53 -3.82
N HIS A 645 -51.23 7.29 -4.22
CA HIS A 645 -52.22 7.79 -3.26
C HIS A 645 -53.02 6.67 -2.58
N ARG A 646 -53.47 5.66 -3.32
CA ARG A 646 -54.31 4.56 -2.80
C ARG A 646 -53.56 3.62 -1.85
N VAL A 647 -52.25 3.47 -2.03
CA VAL A 647 -51.42 2.57 -1.20
C VAL A 647 -50.84 3.25 0.05
N LEU A 648 -50.99 4.57 0.19
CA LEU A 648 -50.49 5.36 1.30
C LEU A 648 -51.63 5.88 2.18
N THR A 649 -51.51 5.68 3.49
CA THR A 649 -52.28 6.41 4.51
C THR A 649 -51.45 7.62 4.96
N VAL A 650 -52.01 8.82 4.89
CA VAL A 650 -51.33 10.06 5.34
C VAL A 650 -52.12 10.68 6.48
N ASP A 651 -51.49 10.78 7.65
CA ASP A 651 -52.14 11.17 8.92
C ASP A 651 -52.40 12.69 9.04
N ASN A 652 -51.86 13.51 8.12
CA ASN A 652 -52.00 14.97 8.16
C ASN A 652 -52.36 15.55 6.77
N ASP A 653 -53.40 16.38 6.72
CA ASP A 653 -53.90 16.95 5.46
C ASP A 653 -52.91 17.92 4.78
N LEU A 654 -52.08 18.67 5.51
CA LEU A 654 -51.04 19.54 4.93
C LEU A 654 -49.99 18.70 4.18
N VAL A 655 -49.57 17.58 4.78
CA VAL A 655 -48.62 16.65 4.17
C VAL A 655 -49.24 15.98 2.95
N ARG A 656 -50.49 15.51 3.08
CA ARG A 656 -51.25 14.88 1.99
C ARG A 656 -51.40 15.80 0.79
N ASN A 657 -51.83 17.04 1.02
CA ASN A 657 -51.98 18.05 -0.01
C ASN A 657 -50.67 18.33 -0.74
N GLN A 658 -49.57 18.46 0.01
CA GLN A 658 -48.27 18.76 -0.59
C GLN A 658 -47.73 17.59 -1.43
N LEU A 659 -47.96 16.34 -1.00
CA LEU A 659 -47.60 15.16 -1.80
C LEU A 659 -48.40 15.07 -3.11
N ILE A 660 -49.69 15.41 -3.09
CA ILE A 660 -50.54 15.52 -4.28
C ILE A 660 -50.01 16.60 -5.23
N ILE A 661 -49.76 17.81 -4.71
CA ILE A 661 -49.31 18.95 -5.53
C ILE A 661 -47.95 18.67 -6.18
N MET A 662 -46.99 18.16 -5.41
CA MET A 662 -45.61 18.02 -5.89
C MET A 662 -45.39 16.78 -6.75
N HIS A 663 -45.96 15.65 -6.34
CA HIS A 663 -45.68 14.34 -6.95
C HIS A 663 -46.83 13.78 -7.77
N SER A 664 -48.01 14.41 -7.76
CA SER A 664 -49.23 13.89 -8.40
C SER A 664 -49.43 12.41 -8.03
N ILE A 665 -49.34 12.09 -6.73
CA ILE A 665 -49.41 10.72 -6.21
C ILE A 665 -50.72 10.01 -6.58
N GLU A 666 -51.78 10.78 -6.81
CA GLU A 666 -53.10 10.36 -7.25
C GLU A 666 -53.15 9.98 -8.73
N GLN A 667 -52.17 10.41 -9.53
CA GLN A 667 -52.05 10.14 -10.98
C GLN A 667 -50.83 9.28 -11.32
N THR A 668 -50.16 8.74 -10.31
CA THR A 668 -48.99 7.85 -10.45
C THR A 668 -49.38 6.42 -10.15
N CYS A 669 -49.51 5.60 -11.20
CA CYS A 669 -49.95 4.21 -11.13
C CYS A 669 -48.79 3.25 -10.84
N LEU A 670 -49.09 2.16 -10.15
CA LEU A 670 -48.16 1.08 -9.81
C LEU A 670 -48.62 -0.22 -10.49
N ILE A 671 -47.86 -0.69 -11.48
CA ILE A 671 -48.19 -1.86 -12.30
C ILE A 671 -46.99 -2.80 -12.27
N ALA A 672 -47.16 -4.02 -11.73
CA ALA A 672 -46.02 -4.88 -11.40
C ALA A 672 -45.15 -5.26 -12.62
N GLN A 673 -45.78 -5.60 -13.74
CA GLN A 673 -45.08 -6.09 -14.94
C GLN A 673 -44.75 -4.93 -15.90
N PRO A 674 -43.49 -4.80 -16.38
CA PRO A 674 -43.07 -3.75 -17.32
C PRO A 674 -43.87 -3.74 -18.62
N ASN A 675 -44.14 -4.91 -19.19
CA ASN A 675 -44.85 -5.04 -20.46
C ASN A 675 -46.32 -4.57 -20.33
N GLU A 676 -46.96 -4.87 -19.20
CA GLU A 676 -48.31 -4.42 -18.90
C GLU A 676 -48.35 -2.91 -18.65
N ALA A 677 -47.38 -2.37 -17.90
CA ALA A 677 -47.28 -0.94 -17.64
C ALA A 677 -47.03 -0.13 -18.92
N HIS A 678 -46.15 -0.61 -19.79
CA HIS A 678 -45.89 0.01 -21.09
C HIS A 678 -47.13 -0.02 -21.98
N LYS A 679 -47.82 -1.17 -22.06
CA LYS A 679 -49.07 -1.32 -22.82
C LYS A 679 -50.21 -0.46 -22.24
N TYR A 680 -50.27 -0.30 -20.93
CA TYR A 680 -51.27 0.54 -20.26
C TYR A 680 -51.02 2.04 -20.54
N MET A 681 -49.77 2.48 -20.53
CA MET A 681 -49.41 3.89 -20.77
C MET A 681 -49.42 4.32 -22.24
N TYR A 682 -48.92 3.47 -23.13
CA TYR A 682 -48.71 3.77 -24.55
C TYR A 682 -49.56 2.90 -25.49
N GLY A 683 -50.60 2.24 -24.96
CA GLY A 683 -51.56 1.48 -25.76
C GLY A 683 -52.43 2.37 -26.66
N SER A 684 -53.48 1.79 -27.24
CA SER A 684 -54.29 2.41 -28.29
C SER A 684 -55.01 3.71 -27.89
N SER A 685 -55.18 3.95 -26.59
CA SER A 685 -55.81 5.16 -26.06
C SER A 685 -55.11 5.61 -24.78
N ARG A 686 -54.84 6.91 -24.65
CA ARG A 686 -54.17 7.47 -23.47
C ARG A 686 -55.06 7.30 -22.23
N PRO A 687 -54.56 6.71 -21.13
CA PRO A 687 -55.34 6.55 -19.91
C PRO A 687 -55.71 7.92 -19.33
N GLN A 688 -56.99 8.11 -19.01
CA GLN A 688 -57.48 9.33 -18.37
C GLN A 688 -56.96 9.41 -16.94
N ASN A 689 -56.62 10.62 -16.50
CA ASN A 689 -56.16 10.90 -15.13
C ASN A 689 -54.88 10.15 -14.69
N VAL A 690 -54.07 9.67 -15.64
CA VAL A 690 -52.76 9.04 -15.39
C VAL A 690 -51.66 9.90 -16.00
N LYS A 691 -50.69 10.30 -15.18
CA LYS A 691 -49.49 11.01 -15.64
C LYS A 691 -48.29 10.06 -15.79
N VAL A 692 -48.19 9.09 -14.88
CA VAL A 692 -47.01 8.22 -14.74
C VAL A 692 -47.46 6.80 -14.39
N ALA A 693 -46.78 5.80 -14.94
CA ALA A 693 -46.85 4.43 -14.42
C ALA A 693 -45.45 3.94 -14.03
N ILE A 694 -45.35 3.21 -12.92
CA ILE A 694 -44.10 2.62 -12.42
C ILE A 694 -44.24 1.10 -12.39
N ALA A 695 -43.24 0.40 -12.93
CA ALA A 695 -43.13 -1.06 -12.92
C ALA A 695 -41.82 -1.56 -12.33
N PHE A 696 -41.75 -2.83 -11.93
CA PHE A 696 -40.52 -3.44 -11.41
C PHE A 696 -39.52 -3.74 -12.53
N ALA A 697 -38.24 -3.47 -12.30
CA ALA A 697 -37.17 -3.90 -13.20
C ALA A 697 -36.74 -5.35 -12.88
N ALA A 698 -35.80 -5.90 -13.65
CA ALA A 698 -35.23 -7.23 -13.40
C ALA A 698 -34.49 -7.31 -12.05
N GLU A 699 -33.92 -6.20 -11.60
CA GLU A 699 -33.27 -6.08 -10.30
C GLU A 699 -34.30 -5.71 -9.21
N ARG A 700 -34.26 -6.43 -8.09
CA ARG A 700 -35.27 -6.31 -7.02
C ARG A 700 -35.14 -4.96 -6.29
N GLY A 701 -36.24 -4.19 -6.30
CA GLY A 701 -36.33 -2.89 -5.64
C GLY A 701 -35.97 -1.70 -6.53
N SER A 702 -35.55 -1.96 -7.78
CA SER A 702 -35.49 -0.96 -8.85
C SER A 702 -36.70 -1.10 -9.80
N GLY A 703 -36.95 -0.08 -10.59
CA GLY A 703 -38.15 0.03 -11.40
C GLY A 703 -37.95 0.84 -12.67
N ILE A 704 -38.99 0.89 -13.49
CA ILE A 704 -39.05 1.66 -14.73
C ILE A 704 -40.26 2.59 -14.64
N ARG A 705 -40.03 3.87 -14.86
CA ARG A 705 -41.04 4.93 -14.88
C ARG A 705 -41.41 5.24 -16.33
N TYR A 706 -42.69 5.17 -16.66
CA TYR A 706 -43.25 5.48 -17.96
C TYR A 706 -44.07 6.78 -17.87
N GLU A 707 -43.74 7.76 -18.71
CA GLU A 707 -44.44 9.05 -18.80
C GLU A 707 -44.48 9.56 -20.25
N TRP A 708 -45.23 10.62 -20.49
CA TRP A 708 -45.25 11.32 -21.78
C TRP A 708 -44.36 12.58 -21.70
N SER A 709 -43.52 12.80 -22.71
CA SER A 709 -42.73 14.02 -22.87
C SER A 709 -43.63 15.25 -23.08
N ARG A 710 -43.09 16.47 -22.89
CA ARG A 710 -43.77 17.74 -23.21
C ARG A 710 -44.19 17.82 -24.69
N THR A 711 -43.48 17.10 -25.57
CA THR A 711 -43.77 16.98 -27.00
C THR A 711 -44.76 15.86 -27.33
N GLY A 712 -45.26 15.12 -26.32
CA GLY A 712 -46.17 13.99 -26.51
C GLY A 712 -45.49 12.67 -26.93
N ALA A 713 -44.17 12.57 -26.86
CA ALA A 713 -43.44 11.32 -27.11
C ALA A 713 -43.43 10.39 -25.89
N ALA A 714 -43.37 9.07 -26.13
CA ALA A 714 -43.21 8.07 -25.07
C ALA A 714 -41.82 8.19 -24.42
N LYS A 715 -41.78 8.28 -23.09
CA LYS A 715 -40.55 8.42 -22.30
C LYS A 715 -40.51 7.39 -21.18
N SER A 716 -39.52 6.49 -21.23
CA SER A 716 -39.19 5.60 -20.12
C SER A 716 -37.93 6.11 -19.40
N SER A 717 -37.87 5.94 -18.09
CA SER A 717 -36.70 6.31 -17.28
C SER A 717 -36.52 5.33 -16.12
N PRO A 718 -35.28 4.90 -15.81
CA PRO A 718 -35.03 3.98 -14.71
C PRO A 718 -35.28 4.65 -13.34
N VAL A 719 -35.82 3.88 -12.40
CA VAL A 719 -35.98 4.25 -10.99
C VAL A 719 -35.06 3.35 -10.18
N ASN A 720 -33.94 3.92 -9.74
CA ASN A 720 -32.95 3.17 -8.96
C ASN A 720 -33.51 2.80 -7.58
N LYS A 721 -33.02 1.69 -7.02
CA LYS A 721 -33.34 1.25 -5.66
C LYS A 721 -32.97 2.32 -4.63
N TRP A 722 -33.80 2.51 -3.61
CA TRP A 722 -33.45 3.33 -2.44
C TRP A 722 -32.49 2.57 -1.53
N THR A 723 -31.36 3.20 -1.20
CA THR A 723 -30.26 2.58 -0.43
C THR A 723 -30.19 3.05 1.03
N GLY A 724 -30.95 4.09 1.40
CA GLY A 724 -31.04 4.58 2.78
C GLY A 724 -32.08 3.84 3.63
N GLY A 725 -32.21 4.22 4.90
CA GLY A 725 -33.35 3.80 5.73
C GLY A 725 -34.67 4.29 5.13
N TYR A 726 -35.76 3.53 5.30
CA TYR A 726 -37.08 3.96 4.86
C TYR A 726 -37.64 4.99 5.83
N ARG A 727 -38.03 6.17 5.32
CA ARG A 727 -38.59 7.26 6.14
C ARG A 727 -40.10 7.15 6.28
N ILE A 728 -40.75 6.51 5.31
CA ILE A 728 -42.16 6.13 5.38
C ILE A 728 -42.33 5.03 6.43
N LYS A 729 -43.39 5.12 7.24
CA LYS A 729 -43.71 4.08 8.22
C LYS A 729 -44.19 2.80 7.52
N ILE A 730 -43.49 1.70 7.77
CA ILE A 730 -43.79 0.36 7.24
C ILE A 730 -43.91 -0.60 8.43
N ASP A 731 -44.69 -1.65 8.26
CA ASP A 731 -44.68 -2.79 9.16
C ASP A 731 -43.30 -3.50 9.09
N ARG A 732 -42.48 -3.25 10.12
CA ARG A 732 -41.11 -3.77 10.25
C ARG A 732 -41.06 -5.30 10.25
N GLU A 733 -42.10 -5.97 10.76
CA GLU A 733 -42.17 -7.43 10.80
C GLU A 733 -42.27 -8.02 9.40
N GLN A 734 -43.05 -7.39 8.53
CA GLN A 734 -43.23 -7.85 7.16
C GLN A 734 -41.97 -7.61 6.31
N GLN A 735 -41.25 -6.50 6.53
CA GLN A 735 -39.97 -6.25 5.88
C GLN A 735 -38.90 -7.26 6.32
N LEU A 736 -38.83 -7.55 7.62
CA LEU A 736 -37.92 -8.54 8.18
C LEU A 736 -38.22 -9.94 7.61
N ARG A 737 -39.50 -10.28 7.43
CA ARG A 737 -39.93 -11.55 6.82
C ARG A 737 -39.43 -11.70 5.39
N VAL A 738 -39.54 -10.64 4.58
CA VAL A 738 -39.10 -10.66 3.18
C VAL A 738 -37.57 -10.80 3.05
N GLU A 739 -36.81 -10.10 3.87
CA GLU A 739 -35.34 -10.22 3.88
C GLU A 739 -34.88 -11.59 4.42
N LYS A 740 -35.60 -12.16 5.38
CA LYS A 740 -35.36 -13.55 5.86
C LYS A 740 -35.64 -14.61 4.79
N GLU A 741 -36.70 -14.45 3.99
CA GLU A 741 -36.98 -15.35 2.85
C GLU A 741 -35.88 -15.25 1.79
N MET A 742 -35.32 -14.07 1.56
CA MET A 742 -34.19 -13.86 0.65
C MET A 742 -32.89 -14.49 1.14
N LEU A 743 -32.59 -14.34 2.43
CA LEU A 743 -31.46 -15.02 3.05
C LEU A 743 -31.57 -16.53 2.84
N LEU A 744 -32.74 -17.10 3.11
CA LEU A 744 -32.99 -18.53 2.99
C LEU A 744 -32.82 -19.04 1.54
N GLN A 745 -33.21 -18.24 0.54
CA GLN A 745 -32.98 -18.58 -0.86
C GLN A 745 -31.48 -18.52 -1.22
N ALA A 746 -30.77 -17.48 -0.80
CA ALA A 746 -29.34 -17.34 -1.05
C ALA A 746 -28.51 -18.43 -0.33
N GLU A 747 -28.93 -18.84 0.86
CA GLU A 747 -28.32 -19.95 1.61
C GLU A 747 -28.48 -21.29 0.87
N ARG A 748 -29.67 -21.57 0.31
CA ARG A 748 -29.90 -22.77 -0.51
C ARG A 748 -29.01 -22.80 -1.75
N GLU A 749 -28.90 -21.68 -2.45
CA GLU A 749 -28.03 -21.57 -3.63
C GLU A 749 -26.55 -21.76 -3.26
N LEU A 750 -26.11 -21.17 -2.15
CA LEU A 750 -24.76 -21.37 -1.62
C LEU A 750 -24.49 -22.82 -1.26
N ASP A 751 -25.45 -23.53 -0.67
CA ASP A 751 -25.30 -24.95 -0.30
C ASP A 751 -25.16 -25.85 -1.53
N VAL A 752 -25.91 -25.59 -2.60
CA VAL A 752 -25.76 -26.32 -3.88
C VAL A 752 -24.36 -26.12 -4.47
N VAL A 753 -23.84 -24.89 -4.49
CA VAL A 753 -22.49 -24.63 -5.02
C VAL A 753 -21.41 -25.22 -4.09
N ARG A 754 -21.61 -25.19 -2.76
CA ARG A 754 -20.72 -25.84 -1.78
C ARG A 754 -20.66 -27.35 -1.98
N GLN A 755 -21.78 -28.02 -2.29
CA GLN A 755 -21.79 -29.44 -2.63
C GLN A 755 -20.96 -29.72 -3.88
N ARG A 756 -21.12 -28.94 -4.95
CA ARG A 756 -20.30 -29.06 -6.18
C ARG A 756 -18.80 -28.87 -5.90
N ILE A 757 -18.41 -27.90 -5.08
CA ILE A 757 -17.00 -27.74 -4.67
C ILE A 757 -16.51 -28.95 -3.86
N ARG A 758 -17.35 -29.50 -2.97
CA ARG A 758 -17.00 -30.65 -2.16
C ARG A 758 -16.72 -31.88 -3.03
N GLU A 759 -17.54 -32.13 -4.05
CA GLU A 759 -17.32 -33.20 -5.03
C GLU A 759 -15.98 -33.04 -5.76
N LYS A 760 -15.70 -31.84 -6.30
CA LYS A 760 -14.43 -31.57 -6.98
C LYS A 760 -13.23 -31.65 -6.03
N SER A 761 -13.39 -31.26 -4.77
CA SER A 761 -12.35 -31.39 -3.75
C SER A 761 -12.08 -32.85 -3.38
N ILE A 762 -13.10 -33.71 -3.39
CA ILE A 762 -12.93 -35.16 -3.21
C ILE A 762 -12.16 -35.75 -4.40
N ALA A 763 -12.54 -35.40 -5.63
CA ALA A 763 -11.84 -35.85 -6.83
C ALA A 763 -10.34 -35.45 -6.86
N LEU A 764 -10.00 -34.23 -6.42
CA LEU A 764 -8.60 -33.80 -6.27
C LEU A 764 -7.87 -34.61 -5.19
N LYS A 765 -8.54 -34.92 -4.07
CA LYS A 765 -7.96 -35.73 -3.00
C LYS A 765 -7.68 -37.16 -3.46
N GLU A 766 -8.59 -37.76 -4.24
CA GLU A 766 -8.41 -39.08 -4.84
C GLU A 766 -7.25 -39.10 -5.86
N ALA A 767 -7.18 -38.09 -6.73
CA ALA A 767 -6.07 -37.95 -7.68
C ALA A 767 -4.72 -37.76 -6.97
N LYS A 768 -4.68 -36.97 -5.89
CA LYS A 768 -3.48 -36.81 -5.05
C LYS A 768 -3.06 -38.12 -4.38
N GLN A 769 -4.01 -38.88 -3.85
CA GLN A 769 -3.73 -40.21 -3.28
C GLN A 769 -3.25 -41.20 -4.34
N ALA A 770 -3.72 -41.10 -5.59
CA ALA A 770 -3.20 -41.90 -6.71
C ALA A 770 -1.74 -41.55 -7.02
N VAL A 771 -1.39 -40.26 -7.07
CA VAL A 771 0.01 -39.80 -7.24
C VAL A 771 0.91 -40.29 -6.10
N GLU A 772 0.45 -40.20 -4.85
CA GLU A 772 1.23 -40.68 -3.70
C GLU A 772 1.43 -42.20 -3.71
N ARG A 773 0.41 -42.98 -4.09
CA ARG A 773 0.53 -44.43 -4.28
C ARG A 773 1.54 -44.78 -5.38
N PHE A 774 1.47 -44.07 -6.51
CA PHE A 774 2.39 -44.24 -7.63
C PHE A 774 3.85 -43.96 -7.23
N LYS A 775 4.09 -42.88 -6.46
CA LYS A 775 5.44 -42.55 -5.95
C LYS A 775 5.96 -43.59 -4.95
N ARG A 776 5.10 -44.20 -4.13
CA ARG A 776 5.50 -45.28 -3.22
C ARG A 776 5.92 -46.53 -4.00
N GLN A 777 5.14 -46.93 -5.01
CA GLN A 777 5.47 -48.07 -5.88
C GLN A 777 6.79 -47.86 -6.63
N ALA A 778 7.05 -46.65 -7.15
CA ALA A 778 8.34 -46.32 -7.76
C ALA A 778 9.53 -46.45 -6.78
N LYS A 779 9.35 -46.06 -5.51
CA LYS A 779 10.38 -46.19 -4.47
C LYS A 779 10.62 -47.66 -4.09
N GLU A 780 9.57 -48.48 -4.07
CA GLU A 780 9.66 -49.91 -3.79
C GLU A 780 10.40 -50.65 -4.92
N LEU A 781 10.05 -50.38 -6.18
CA LEU A 781 10.77 -50.92 -7.35
C LEU A 781 12.25 -50.49 -7.36
N LYS A 782 12.55 -49.22 -7.02
CA LYS A 782 13.93 -48.75 -6.89
C LYS A 782 14.72 -49.48 -5.79
N THR A 783 14.05 -49.83 -4.69
CA THR A 783 14.65 -50.61 -3.59
C THR A 783 14.91 -52.06 -4.01
N GLN A 784 14.05 -52.63 -4.85
CA GLN A 784 14.24 -53.97 -5.42
C GLN A 784 15.45 -54.02 -6.37
N VAL A 785 15.67 -52.98 -7.18
CA VAL A 785 16.89 -52.85 -8.02
C VAL A 785 18.14 -52.81 -7.14
N GLN A 786 18.17 -51.97 -6.11
CA GLN A 786 19.33 -51.87 -5.20
C GLN A 786 19.65 -53.20 -4.52
N ARG A 787 18.64 -53.89 -3.98
CA ARG A 787 18.83 -55.20 -3.33
C ARG A 787 19.39 -56.26 -4.28
N ALA A 788 19.00 -56.23 -5.55
CA ALA A 788 19.51 -57.15 -6.55
C ALA A 788 20.98 -56.84 -6.93
N GLU A 789 21.38 -55.56 -6.91
CA GLU A 789 22.76 -55.12 -7.14
C GLU A 789 23.67 -55.49 -5.96
N ASP A 790 23.23 -55.26 -4.72
CA ASP A 790 23.98 -55.59 -3.50
C ASP A 790 24.28 -57.12 -3.40
N ALA A 791 23.32 -57.97 -3.83
CA ALA A 791 23.49 -59.43 -3.84
C ALA A 791 24.55 -59.94 -4.83
N VAL A 792 24.82 -59.19 -5.91
CA VAL A 792 25.89 -59.50 -6.87
C VAL A 792 27.27 -59.16 -6.28
N GLU A 793 27.35 -58.09 -5.49
CA GLU A 793 28.59 -57.63 -4.85
C GLU A 793 29.02 -58.58 -3.72
N GLU A 794 28.07 -59.12 -2.95
CA GLU A 794 28.34 -60.07 -1.86
C GLU A 794 28.95 -61.39 -2.37
N GLN A 795 28.50 -61.91 -3.51
CA GLN A 795 29.05 -63.14 -4.10
C GLN A 795 30.46 -62.95 -4.68
N ASN A 796 30.79 -61.75 -5.18
CA ASN A 796 32.16 -61.44 -5.63
C ASN A 796 33.16 -61.49 -4.46
N ASN A 797 32.78 -60.96 -3.29
CA ASN A 797 33.66 -60.91 -2.11
C ASN A 797 33.95 -62.29 -1.49
N LEU A 798 33.09 -63.29 -1.73
CA LEU A 798 33.25 -64.66 -1.24
C LEU A 798 34.28 -65.48 -2.05
N ILE A 799 34.60 -65.07 -3.29
CA ILE A 799 35.53 -65.78 -4.18
C ILE A 799 37.00 -65.52 -3.78
N GLU A 800 37.30 -64.40 -3.13
CA GLU A 800 38.67 -63.95 -2.85
C GLU A 800 39.30 -64.46 -1.54
N ARG A 801 38.55 -65.12 -0.64
CA ARG A 801 38.95 -65.29 0.79
C ARG A 801 39.53 -66.66 1.25
N ASN A 802 39.91 -67.61 0.39
CA ASN A 802 40.31 -68.97 0.84
C ASN A 802 41.78 -69.40 0.56
N GLN A 803 42.65 -69.41 1.60
CA GLN A 803 43.86 -70.25 1.77
C GLN A 803 44.13 -70.49 3.30
N PRO A 804 44.60 -71.68 3.78
CA PRO A 804 44.72 -71.98 5.23
C PRO A 804 46.13 -72.31 5.80
N GLN A 805 46.33 -72.18 7.13
CA GLN A 805 47.42 -72.76 7.97
C GLN A 805 46.95 -73.09 9.43
N ASP A 806 47.71 -73.96 10.15
CA ASP A 806 47.32 -74.94 11.20
C ASP A 806 48.16 -74.88 12.53
N GLY A 807 47.78 -75.59 13.63
CA GLY A 807 48.65 -75.81 14.82
C GLY A 807 48.06 -76.28 16.19
N ARG A 808 47.58 -77.53 16.36
CA ARG A 808 47.09 -78.06 17.68
C ARG A 808 47.69 -79.41 18.18
N LEU A 809 48.63 -80.05 17.47
CA LEU A 809 49.02 -81.45 17.76
C LEU A 809 50.16 -81.66 18.80
N GLN A 810 50.89 -80.63 19.24
CA GLN A 810 52.18 -80.82 19.97
C GLN A 810 52.10 -80.97 21.51
N GLU A 811 50.99 -80.63 22.18
CA GLU A 811 50.95 -80.59 23.65
C GLU A 811 50.70 -81.97 24.31
N LEU A 812 50.14 -82.93 23.58
CA LEU A 812 49.63 -84.18 24.17
C LEU A 812 50.68 -85.30 24.36
N GLU A 813 51.89 -85.18 23.79
CA GLU A 813 52.91 -86.25 23.82
C GLU A 813 53.87 -86.17 25.03
N ARG A 814 53.88 -85.08 25.81
CA ARG A 814 54.88 -84.85 26.88
C ARG A 814 54.60 -85.55 28.22
N GLN A 815 53.36 -85.93 28.51
CA GLN A 815 52.93 -86.36 29.87
C GLN A 815 53.07 -87.87 30.15
N LEU A 816 53.51 -88.69 29.19
CA LEU A 816 53.51 -90.16 29.32
C LEU A 816 54.84 -90.78 29.83
N GLU A 817 55.94 -90.02 29.82
CA GLU A 817 57.30 -90.56 30.03
C GLU A 817 57.70 -90.68 31.53
N GLU A 818 57.10 -89.89 32.43
CA GLU A 818 57.62 -89.69 33.81
C GLU A 818 57.22 -90.81 34.80
N THR A 819 56.07 -91.46 34.62
CA THR A 819 55.50 -92.46 35.56
C THR A 819 56.13 -93.86 35.57
N LYS A 820 57.17 -94.15 34.77
CA LYS A 820 57.74 -95.52 34.65
C LYS A 820 58.99 -95.81 35.50
N ALA A 821 59.63 -94.81 36.12
CA ALA A 821 60.95 -94.98 36.76
C ALA A 821 60.93 -95.47 38.22
N ASP A 822 59.85 -95.30 38.98
CA ASP A 822 59.89 -95.44 40.45
C ASP A 822 59.63 -96.88 41.00
N LEU A 823 59.34 -97.88 40.16
CA LEU A 823 58.82 -99.18 40.62
C LEU A 823 59.90 -100.24 41.00
N GLU A 824 61.18 -100.05 40.67
CA GLU A 824 62.18 -101.15 40.72
C GLU A 824 63.02 -101.26 42.02
N PHE A 825 63.04 -100.27 42.92
CA PHE A 825 64.00 -100.19 44.04
C PHE A 825 63.62 -100.96 45.35
N SER A 826 62.34 -101.29 45.59
CA SER A 826 61.84 -101.63 46.95
C SER A 826 61.93 -103.12 47.39
N ASN A 827 62.52 -104.05 46.64
CA ASN A 827 62.31 -105.50 46.87
C ASN A 827 63.39 -106.31 47.63
N ALA A 828 64.56 -105.77 48.01
CA ALA A 828 65.73 -106.62 48.37
C ALA A 828 66.11 -106.79 49.87
N SER A 829 65.56 -106.06 50.85
CA SER A 829 66.20 -105.93 52.20
C SER A 829 65.51 -106.58 53.44
N TYR A 830 64.44 -107.38 53.30
CA TYR A 830 63.54 -107.72 54.44
C TYR A 830 63.86 -108.99 55.29
N GLN A 831 64.81 -109.87 54.93
CA GLN A 831 64.80 -111.25 55.47
C GLN A 831 65.71 -111.56 56.70
N ASP A 832 66.69 -110.72 57.09
CA ASP A 832 67.76 -111.13 58.05
C ASP A 832 67.58 -110.74 59.54
N ALA A 833 66.60 -109.92 59.93
CA ALA A 833 66.57 -109.26 61.26
C ALA A 833 65.88 -110.03 62.43
N VAL A 834 65.27 -111.21 62.22
CA VAL A 834 64.24 -111.74 63.14
C VAL A 834 64.77 -112.64 64.29
N ASN A 835 66.00 -113.18 64.26
CA ASN A 835 66.39 -114.29 65.15
C ASN A 835 67.12 -113.94 66.47
N ALA A 836 67.42 -112.67 66.82
CA ALA A 836 68.31 -112.31 67.96
C ALA A 836 67.64 -111.66 69.19
N LYS A 837 66.29 -111.63 69.28
CA LYS A 837 65.51 -110.76 70.19
C LYS A 837 65.06 -111.34 71.54
N ASP A 838 65.05 -112.67 71.73
CA ASP A 838 64.23 -113.26 72.79
C ASP A 838 64.87 -113.38 74.20
N ASP A 839 66.19 -113.25 74.37
CA ASP A 839 66.85 -113.49 75.67
C ASP A 839 66.94 -112.27 76.63
N LEU A 840 66.96 -111.03 76.12
CA LEU A 840 67.15 -109.81 76.94
C LEU A 840 65.91 -109.36 77.73
N ASN A 841 64.71 -109.80 77.35
CA ASN A 841 63.44 -109.30 77.91
C ASN A 841 63.12 -109.75 79.35
N ARG A 842 63.85 -110.71 79.91
CA ARG A 842 63.50 -111.31 81.21
C ARG A 842 63.97 -110.48 82.42
N LYS A 843 65.01 -109.64 82.29
CA LYS A 843 65.60 -108.86 83.40
C LYS A 843 64.97 -107.47 83.61
N ALA A 844 64.29 -106.89 82.61
CA ALA A 844 63.72 -105.54 82.63
C ALA A 844 62.55 -105.30 83.62
N ARG A 845 61.84 -106.35 84.04
CA ARG A 845 60.55 -106.20 84.74
C ARG A 845 60.66 -105.85 86.22
N ALA A 846 61.79 -106.12 86.87
CA ALA A 846 61.94 -105.94 88.32
C ALA A 846 62.18 -104.48 88.75
N TYR A 847 62.93 -103.68 87.97
CA TYR A 847 63.30 -102.31 88.38
C TYR A 847 62.22 -101.25 88.13
N LYS A 848 61.25 -101.51 87.27
CA LYS A 848 60.21 -100.53 86.88
C LYS A 848 59.21 -100.19 88.00
N VAL A 849 58.89 -101.15 88.86
CA VAL A 849 57.83 -101.01 89.87
C VAL A 849 58.16 -99.97 90.95
N ALA A 850 59.44 -99.71 91.23
CA ALA A 850 59.84 -98.77 92.29
C ALA A 850 59.78 -97.29 91.86
N LEU A 851 60.05 -96.99 90.58
CA LEU A 851 60.01 -95.63 90.01
C LEU A 851 58.58 -95.07 89.90
N ASP A 852 57.63 -95.94 89.52
CA ASP A 852 56.24 -95.54 89.26
C ASP A 852 55.52 -95.00 90.52
N ALA A 853 55.95 -95.38 91.72
CA ALA A 853 55.33 -94.93 92.97
C ALA A 853 55.68 -93.48 93.36
N ALA A 854 56.92 -93.04 93.10
CA ALA A 854 57.39 -91.70 93.47
C ALA A 854 56.93 -90.63 92.46
N GLN A 855 56.83 -90.98 91.17
CA GLN A 855 56.33 -90.09 90.10
C GLN A 855 54.86 -89.66 90.33
N ALA A 856 54.03 -90.54 90.89
CA ALA A 856 52.59 -90.29 91.06
C ALA A 856 52.24 -89.10 91.97
N GLN A 857 53.11 -88.74 92.92
CA GLN A 857 52.84 -87.62 93.85
C GLN A 857 53.13 -86.25 93.22
N VAL A 858 54.17 -86.12 92.39
CA VAL A 858 54.50 -84.89 91.65
C VAL A 858 53.42 -84.57 90.60
N ASP A 859 52.96 -85.60 89.90
CA ASP A 859 51.92 -85.46 88.86
C ASP A 859 50.57 -84.96 89.42
N ALA A 860 50.27 -85.21 90.70
CA ALA A 860 49.05 -84.73 91.33
C ALA A 860 49.06 -83.20 91.55
N CYS A 861 50.19 -82.63 91.96
CA CYS A 861 50.31 -81.19 92.19
C CYS A 861 50.43 -80.39 90.88
N GLY A 862 51.22 -80.89 89.92
CA GLY A 862 51.37 -80.27 88.59
C GLY A 862 50.05 -80.12 87.82
N ARG A 863 49.12 -81.08 87.97
CA ARG A 863 47.79 -81.01 87.34
C ARG A 863 46.95 -79.83 87.84
N ARG A 864 47.07 -79.43 89.10
CA ARG A 864 46.30 -78.30 89.67
C ARG A 864 46.80 -76.96 89.13
N VAL A 865 48.12 -76.78 89.04
CA VAL A 865 48.74 -75.57 88.48
C VAL A 865 48.42 -75.42 86.99
N ALA A 866 48.57 -76.50 86.21
CA ALA A 866 48.28 -76.50 84.78
C ALA A 866 46.81 -76.11 84.49
N HIS A 867 45.86 -76.56 85.31
CA HIS A 867 44.46 -76.19 85.13
C HIS A 867 44.18 -74.70 85.39
N ALA A 868 44.83 -74.11 86.39
CA ALA A 868 44.72 -72.68 86.66
C ALA A 868 45.41 -71.81 85.59
N GLU A 869 46.57 -72.25 85.07
CA GLU A 869 47.28 -71.60 83.97
C GLU A 869 46.46 -71.62 82.67
N GLU A 870 45.76 -72.71 82.38
CA GLU A 870 44.85 -72.81 81.24
C GLU A 870 43.69 -71.80 81.34
N GLN A 871 43.12 -71.61 82.54
CA GLN A 871 42.05 -70.62 82.76
C GLN A 871 42.53 -69.18 82.53
N MET A 872 43.74 -68.83 82.99
CA MET A 872 44.32 -67.50 82.75
C MET A 872 44.65 -67.27 81.27
N GLN A 873 45.19 -68.28 80.57
CA GLN A 873 45.44 -68.21 79.12
C GLN A 873 44.15 -67.95 78.34
N ARG A 874 43.06 -68.65 78.67
CA ARG A 874 41.74 -68.42 78.05
C ARG A 874 41.21 -67.01 78.31
N ALA A 875 41.36 -66.49 79.53
CA ALA A 875 40.96 -65.12 79.85
C ALA A 875 41.83 -64.07 79.11
N ALA A 876 43.13 -64.33 78.93
CA ALA A 876 44.04 -63.46 78.16
C ALA A 876 43.68 -63.42 76.67
N THR A 877 43.38 -64.56 76.05
CA THR A 877 42.97 -64.59 74.63
C THR A 877 41.66 -63.85 74.44
N SER A 878 40.66 -64.07 75.30
CA SER A 878 39.39 -63.34 75.24
C SER A 878 39.56 -61.83 75.44
N ARG A 879 40.46 -61.40 76.34
CA ARG A 879 40.79 -59.97 76.50
C ARG A 879 41.41 -59.38 75.23
N HIS A 880 42.36 -60.09 74.62
CA HIS A 880 43.05 -59.63 73.42
C HIS A 880 42.09 -59.51 72.22
N ASP A 881 41.23 -60.50 72.03
CA ASP A 881 40.22 -60.51 70.96
C ASP A 881 39.21 -59.37 71.16
N ALA A 882 38.74 -59.13 72.39
CA ALA A 882 37.82 -58.03 72.69
C ALA A 882 38.47 -56.65 72.45
N LEU A 883 39.76 -56.46 72.79
CA LEU A 883 40.49 -55.22 72.52
C LEU A 883 40.67 -54.97 71.02
N ARG A 884 40.97 -56.03 70.27
CA ARG A 884 41.09 -55.95 68.81
C ARG A 884 39.76 -55.55 68.17
N GLN A 885 38.66 -56.19 68.55
CA GLN A 885 37.32 -55.86 68.07
C GLN A 885 36.91 -54.42 68.41
N LYS A 886 37.21 -53.95 69.63
CA LYS A 886 37.00 -52.55 70.03
C LYS A 886 37.76 -51.56 69.14
N ASN A 887 39.03 -51.83 68.85
CA ASN A 887 39.85 -50.95 68.01
C ASN A 887 39.39 -50.98 66.54
N GLU A 888 38.98 -52.13 66.02
CA GLU A 888 38.40 -52.25 64.67
C GLU A 888 37.08 -51.45 64.56
N ALA A 889 36.22 -51.47 65.58
CA ALA A 889 34.99 -50.68 65.62
C ALA A 889 35.24 -49.16 65.68
N LEU A 890 36.23 -48.70 66.48
CA LEU A 890 36.62 -47.29 66.51
C LEU A 890 37.18 -46.79 65.18
N ALA A 891 38.03 -47.60 64.53
CA ALA A 891 38.53 -47.28 63.18
C ALA A 891 37.40 -47.21 62.14
N ALA A 892 36.36 -48.05 62.27
CA ALA A 892 35.19 -48.01 61.39
C ALA A 892 34.35 -46.72 61.56
N ILE A 893 34.29 -46.16 62.78
CA ILE A 893 33.64 -44.87 63.05
C ILE A 893 34.42 -43.73 62.38
N ASP A 894 35.74 -43.70 62.51
CA ASP A 894 36.57 -42.66 61.89
C ASP A 894 36.46 -42.68 60.36
N CYS A 895 36.43 -43.87 59.75
CA CYS A 895 36.16 -44.02 58.32
C CYS A 895 34.77 -43.48 57.93
N ALA A 896 33.73 -43.73 58.72
CA ALA A 896 32.38 -43.22 58.45
C ALA A 896 32.29 -41.69 58.61
N LYS A 897 32.98 -41.11 59.59
CA LYS A 897 33.08 -39.64 59.78
C LYS A 897 33.79 -38.94 58.61
N ASN A 898 34.86 -39.55 58.09
CA ASN A 898 35.54 -39.04 56.91
C ASN A 898 34.63 -39.07 55.67
N LEU A 899 33.85 -40.14 55.48
CA LEU A 899 32.88 -40.24 54.38
C LEU A 899 31.79 -39.17 54.46
N VAL A 900 31.26 -38.89 55.66
CA VAL A 900 30.28 -37.79 55.85
C VAL A 900 30.89 -36.44 55.48
N THR A 901 32.15 -36.19 55.83
CA THR A 901 32.84 -34.94 55.50
C THR A 901 32.99 -34.78 53.98
N GLU A 902 33.40 -35.83 53.28
CA GLU A 902 33.51 -35.84 51.81
C GLU A 902 32.13 -35.63 51.13
N LEU A 903 31.08 -36.30 51.60
CA LEU A 903 29.72 -36.12 51.07
C LEU A 903 29.17 -34.72 51.34
N GLN A 904 29.51 -34.11 52.47
CA GLN A 904 29.12 -32.74 52.81
C GLN A 904 29.77 -31.73 51.86
N GLU A 905 31.07 -31.86 51.57
CA GLU A 905 31.78 -31.02 50.60
C GLU A 905 31.15 -31.13 49.21
N ARG A 906 30.90 -32.36 48.73
CA ARG A 906 30.25 -32.60 47.42
C ARG A 906 28.83 -32.05 47.35
N ARG A 907 28.07 -32.12 48.44
CA ARG A 907 26.73 -31.54 48.56
C ARG A 907 26.77 -30.02 48.45
N ASP A 908 27.72 -29.37 49.12
CA ASP A 908 27.85 -27.92 49.12
C ASP A 908 28.34 -27.38 47.77
N GLU A 909 29.27 -28.09 47.11
CA GLU A 909 29.65 -27.83 45.72
C GLU A 909 28.45 -27.94 44.77
N GLN A 910 27.66 -28.99 44.89
CA GLN A 910 26.46 -29.18 44.07
C GLN A 910 25.39 -28.11 44.35
N GLN A 911 25.25 -27.65 45.60
CA GLN A 911 24.35 -26.56 45.96
C GLN A 911 24.75 -25.25 45.25
N ALA A 912 26.05 -24.94 45.19
CA ALA A 912 26.55 -23.77 44.47
C ALA A 912 26.23 -23.86 42.95
N ILE A 913 26.36 -25.05 42.35
CA ILE A 913 25.98 -25.30 40.95
C ILE A 913 24.47 -25.07 40.74
N VAL A 914 23.62 -25.58 41.64
CA VAL A 914 22.16 -25.35 41.57
C VAL A 914 21.84 -23.85 41.59
N ASP A 915 22.49 -23.08 42.46
CA ASP A 915 22.27 -21.64 42.59
C ASP A 915 22.72 -20.88 41.32
N GLU A 916 23.83 -21.27 40.70
CA GLU A 916 24.30 -20.71 39.42
C GLU A 916 23.27 -20.93 38.30
N PHE A 917 22.81 -22.17 38.13
CA PHE A 917 21.81 -22.52 37.12
C PHE A 917 20.46 -21.83 37.40
N ALA A 918 20.05 -21.71 38.67
CA ALA A 918 18.83 -21.01 39.06
C ALA A 918 18.91 -19.50 38.73
N ASN A 919 20.05 -18.87 38.96
CA ASN A 919 20.27 -17.47 38.59
C ASN A 919 20.25 -17.28 37.06
N ALA A 920 20.89 -18.17 36.31
CA ALA A 920 20.83 -18.16 34.84
C ALA A 920 19.39 -18.33 34.33
N ALA A 921 18.59 -19.24 34.90
CA ALA A 921 17.19 -19.43 34.53
C ALA A 921 16.32 -18.18 34.81
N ARG A 922 16.57 -17.48 35.92
CA ARG A 922 15.87 -16.23 36.29
C ARG A 922 16.06 -15.09 35.29
N THR A 923 17.18 -15.07 34.55
CA THR A 923 17.39 -14.08 33.47
C THR A 923 16.48 -14.32 32.26
N ILE A 924 16.06 -15.56 32.04
CA ILE A 924 15.21 -15.98 30.91
C ILE A 924 13.72 -15.91 31.31
N ALA A 925 13.40 -16.34 32.52
CA ALA A 925 12.08 -16.23 33.13
C ALA A 925 12.21 -15.93 34.62
N SER A 926 11.71 -14.77 35.05
CA SER A 926 11.79 -14.33 36.45
C SER A 926 11.16 -15.31 37.43
N ASP A 927 10.06 -15.96 37.03
CA ASP A 927 9.31 -16.90 37.84
C ASP A 927 9.64 -18.36 37.48
N ARG A 928 9.57 -19.25 38.48
CA ARG A 928 9.74 -20.69 38.26
C ARG A 928 8.62 -21.23 37.38
N VAL A 929 8.99 -21.71 36.19
CA VAL A 929 8.05 -22.27 35.23
C VAL A 929 7.94 -23.79 35.44
N PRO A 930 6.73 -24.34 35.65
CA PRO A 930 6.56 -25.78 35.82
C PRO A 930 6.96 -26.53 34.54
N VAL A 931 7.80 -27.55 34.68
CA VAL A 931 8.23 -28.43 33.60
C VAL A 931 7.19 -29.54 33.43
N ASP A 932 6.74 -29.76 32.19
CA ASP A 932 5.73 -30.79 31.92
C ASP A 932 6.27 -32.21 32.24
N PRO A 933 5.46 -33.12 32.83
CA PRO A 933 5.91 -34.45 33.23
C PRO A 933 6.55 -35.24 32.08
N GLY A 934 7.76 -35.76 32.28
CA GLY A 934 8.51 -36.55 31.29
C GLY A 934 9.30 -35.73 30.25
N MET A 935 9.34 -34.41 30.40
CA MET A 935 10.23 -33.52 29.65
C MET A 935 11.55 -33.34 30.42
N ASN A 936 12.67 -33.62 29.75
CA ASN A 936 14.02 -33.32 30.25
C ASN A 936 14.69 -32.28 29.34
N PRO A 937 15.81 -31.66 29.75
CA PRO A 937 16.47 -30.61 28.97
C PRO A 937 16.74 -31.03 27.52
N HIS A 938 17.22 -32.26 27.32
CA HIS A 938 17.50 -32.78 25.98
C HIS A 938 16.25 -32.80 25.07
N ARG A 939 15.13 -33.35 25.54
CA ARG A 939 13.87 -33.42 24.76
C ARG A 939 13.28 -32.05 24.48
N LEU A 940 13.38 -31.12 25.44
CA LEU A 940 12.96 -29.74 25.26
C LEU A 940 13.81 -29.04 24.20
N ASN A 941 15.13 -29.25 24.21
CA ASN A 941 16.02 -28.71 23.19
C ASN A 941 15.71 -29.28 21.80
N THR A 942 15.49 -30.59 21.68
CA THR A 942 15.09 -31.22 20.39
C THR A 942 13.78 -30.64 19.86
N LYS A 943 12.80 -30.38 20.74
CA LYS A 943 11.54 -29.71 20.36
C LYS A 943 11.76 -28.26 19.93
N ILE A 944 12.60 -27.51 20.64
CA ILE A 944 12.95 -26.13 20.27
C ILE A 944 13.62 -26.11 18.90
N GLU A 945 14.59 -26.98 18.63
CA GLU A 945 15.26 -27.09 17.32
C GLU A 945 14.32 -27.53 16.20
N SER A 946 13.36 -28.43 16.48
CA SER A 946 12.32 -28.80 15.51
C SER A 946 11.43 -27.60 15.19
N LEU A 947 10.95 -26.88 16.21
CA LEU A 947 10.08 -25.73 16.04
C LEU A 947 10.79 -24.55 15.38
N LEU A 948 12.08 -24.34 15.65
CA LEU A 948 12.91 -23.34 14.97
C LEU A 948 13.07 -23.68 13.48
N ARG A 949 13.30 -24.94 13.13
CA ARG A 949 13.33 -25.39 11.73
C ARG A 949 11.97 -25.23 11.04
N ASP A 950 10.89 -25.52 11.75
CA ASP A 950 9.53 -25.33 11.23
C ASP A 950 9.19 -23.85 11.05
N LEU A 951 9.64 -23.00 11.98
CA LEU A 951 9.53 -21.55 11.88
C LEU A 951 10.34 -21.02 10.69
N GLU A 952 11.59 -21.45 10.50
CA GLU A 952 12.43 -21.04 9.37
C GLU A 952 11.83 -21.47 8.02
N LYS A 953 11.33 -22.71 7.93
CA LYS A 953 10.61 -23.19 6.74
C LYS A 953 9.36 -22.37 6.46
N ALA A 954 8.61 -22.04 7.51
CA ALA A 954 7.39 -21.28 7.38
C ALA A 954 7.67 -19.79 7.05
N GLU A 955 8.77 -19.20 7.55
CA GLU A 955 9.22 -17.84 7.18
C GLU A 955 9.71 -17.80 5.72
N LYS A 956 10.45 -18.83 5.27
CA LYS A 956 10.80 -18.99 3.85
C LYS A 956 9.55 -19.14 2.97
N ALA A 957 8.55 -19.89 3.42
CA ALA A 957 7.28 -20.02 2.72
C ALA A 957 6.45 -18.72 2.72
N ALA A 958 6.57 -17.88 3.76
CA ALA A 958 5.94 -16.56 3.85
C ALA A 958 6.68 -15.49 3.03
N GLY A 959 7.93 -15.74 2.65
CA GLY A 959 8.75 -14.87 1.78
C GLY A 959 9.54 -13.79 2.53
N GLY A 960 9.79 -13.98 3.83
CA GLY A 960 10.58 -13.05 4.66
C GLY A 960 10.27 -13.18 6.15
N THR A 961 11.08 -12.52 6.98
CA THR A 961 10.79 -12.43 8.42
C THR A 961 9.56 -11.55 8.67
N SER A 962 8.87 -11.77 9.80
CA SER A 962 7.67 -11.00 10.16
C SER A 962 7.87 -9.48 10.11
N GLU A 963 9.05 -9.02 10.54
CA GLU A 963 9.40 -7.60 10.57
C GLU A 963 9.66 -7.03 9.18
N GLN A 964 10.40 -7.76 8.33
CA GLN A 964 10.61 -7.40 6.93
C GLN A 964 9.29 -7.35 6.16
N LEU A 965 8.39 -8.32 6.37
CA LEU A 965 7.07 -8.35 5.73
C LEU A 965 6.21 -7.15 6.17
N ARG A 966 6.29 -6.77 7.45
CA ARG A 966 5.58 -5.60 7.98
C ARG A 966 6.14 -4.29 7.41
N GLN A 967 7.45 -4.15 7.31
CA GLN A 967 8.09 -3.00 6.67
C GLN A 967 7.71 -2.91 5.18
N ALA A 968 7.76 -4.02 4.44
CA ALA A 968 7.36 -4.06 3.04
C ALA A 968 5.89 -3.66 2.84
N PHE A 969 5.00 -4.10 3.75
CA PHE A 969 3.59 -3.67 3.71
C PHE A 969 3.44 -2.17 3.99
N LEU A 970 4.14 -1.62 4.98
CA LEU A 970 4.09 -0.18 5.28
C LEU A 970 4.60 0.66 4.11
N GLN A 971 5.69 0.23 3.47
CA GLN A 971 6.23 0.90 2.29
C GLN A 971 5.23 0.84 1.11
N ALA A 972 4.70 -0.35 0.80
CA ALA A 972 3.71 -0.50 -0.28
C ALA A 972 2.43 0.30 -0.01
N LYS A 973 2.01 0.39 1.26
CA LYS A 973 0.87 1.22 1.67
C LYS A 973 1.16 2.70 1.45
N LEU A 974 2.34 3.18 1.85
CA LEU A 974 2.75 4.58 1.66
C LEU A 974 2.80 4.94 0.17
N GLU A 975 3.42 4.11 -0.66
CA GLU A 975 3.49 4.29 -2.12
C GLU A 975 2.09 4.36 -2.74
N TYR A 976 1.19 3.46 -2.35
CA TYR A 976 -0.21 3.48 -2.80
C TYR A 976 -0.92 4.77 -2.38
N THR A 977 -0.85 5.16 -1.11
CA THR A 977 -1.56 6.35 -0.60
C THR A 977 -1.07 7.63 -1.27
N LEU A 978 0.24 7.79 -1.45
CA LEU A 978 0.81 8.95 -2.12
C LEU A 978 0.38 9.01 -3.59
N ALA A 979 0.37 7.87 -4.29
CA ALA A 979 -0.08 7.79 -5.67
C ALA A 979 -1.58 8.10 -5.80
N GLU A 980 -2.42 7.60 -4.88
CA GLU A 980 -3.85 7.85 -4.84
C GLU A 980 -4.17 9.34 -4.59
N GLU A 981 -3.50 9.98 -3.63
CA GLU A 981 -3.63 11.41 -3.36
C GLU A 981 -3.25 12.26 -4.58
N GLN A 982 -2.12 11.95 -5.23
CA GLN A 982 -1.70 12.64 -6.45
C GLN A 982 -2.71 12.49 -7.58
N PHE A 983 -3.27 11.28 -7.76
CA PHE A 983 -4.28 11.02 -8.78
C PHE A 983 -5.58 11.78 -8.52
N LEU A 984 -6.06 11.80 -7.28
CA LEU A 984 -7.24 12.57 -6.89
C LEU A 984 -7.02 14.07 -7.13
N SER A 985 -5.85 14.59 -6.75
CA SER A 985 -5.48 15.99 -7.03
C SER A 985 -5.48 16.29 -8.53
N MET A 986 -4.85 15.45 -9.36
CA MET A 986 -4.84 15.64 -10.82
C MET A 986 -6.25 15.55 -11.42
N LYS A 987 -7.09 14.64 -10.92
CA LYS A 987 -8.48 14.49 -11.37
C LYS A 987 -9.33 15.71 -11.00
N ASN A 988 -9.11 16.30 -9.84
CA ASN A 988 -9.78 17.54 -9.44
C ASN A 988 -9.36 18.72 -10.34
N VAL A 989 -8.06 18.81 -10.68
CA VAL A 989 -7.56 19.83 -11.63
C VAL A 989 -8.18 19.62 -13.01
N GLU A 990 -8.26 18.38 -13.51
CA GLU A 990 -8.95 18.05 -14.78
C GLU A 990 -10.40 18.49 -14.79
N SER A 991 -11.17 18.12 -13.78
CA SER A 991 -12.58 18.51 -13.68
C SER A 991 -12.74 20.03 -13.65
N THR A 992 -11.85 20.74 -12.96
CA THR A 992 -11.89 22.20 -12.85
C THR A 992 -11.56 22.86 -14.18
N ILE A 993 -10.51 22.40 -14.88
CA ILE A 993 -10.13 22.91 -16.20
C ILE A 993 -11.27 22.67 -17.21
N LYS A 994 -11.89 21.49 -17.18
CA LYS A 994 -13.00 21.14 -18.06
C LYS A 994 -14.21 22.05 -17.85
N LYS A 995 -14.65 22.22 -16.59
CA LYS A 995 -15.71 23.18 -16.23
C LYS A 995 -15.38 24.60 -16.67
N ALA A 996 -14.14 25.04 -16.46
CA ALA A 996 -13.68 26.36 -16.87
C ALA A 996 -13.69 26.52 -18.40
N LEU A 997 -13.33 25.48 -19.16
CA LEU A 997 -13.34 25.47 -20.61
C LEU A 997 -14.78 25.53 -21.16
N ASP A 998 -15.70 24.74 -20.61
CA ASP A 998 -17.11 24.74 -20.99
C ASP A 998 -17.74 26.13 -20.75
N TYR A 999 -17.48 26.72 -19.57
CA TYR A 999 -17.93 28.07 -19.25
C TYR A 999 -17.35 29.12 -20.21
N ARG A 1000 -16.05 29.04 -20.51
CA ARG A 1000 -15.37 29.97 -21.43
C ARG A 1000 -15.87 29.84 -22.87
N ARG A 1001 -16.15 28.63 -23.35
CA ARG A 1001 -16.75 28.39 -24.67
C ARG A 1001 -18.16 28.95 -24.76
N ALA A 1002 -19.01 28.69 -23.75
CA ALA A 1002 -20.35 29.28 -23.69
C ALA A 1002 -20.30 30.82 -23.66
N ARG A 1003 -19.37 31.40 -22.89
CA ARG A 1003 -19.15 32.85 -22.85
C ARG A 1003 -18.62 33.40 -24.17
N TRP A 1004 -17.74 32.68 -24.85
CA TRP A 1004 -17.22 33.05 -26.15
C TRP A 1004 -18.31 33.06 -27.21
N GLU A 1005 -19.21 32.08 -27.22
CA GLU A 1005 -20.35 32.08 -28.13
C GLU A 1005 -21.28 33.27 -27.88
N ARG A 1006 -21.60 33.54 -26.61
CA ARG A 1006 -22.41 34.71 -26.22
C ARG A 1006 -21.72 36.02 -26.62
N PHE A 1007 -20.41 36.12 -26.39
CA PHE A 1007 -19.61 37.29 -26.74
C PHE A 1007 -19.52 37.50 -28.26
N ARG A 1008 -19.35 36.42 -29.04
CA ARG A 1008 -19.38 36.46 -30.51
C ARG A 1008 -20.72 36.97 -31.02
N ARG A 1009 -21.84 36.45 -30.50
CA ARG A 1009 -23.20 36.92 -30.87
C ARG A 1009 -23.39 38.39 -30.50
N PHE A 1010 -22.98 38.79 -29.30
CA PHE A 1010 -23.08 40.17 -28.84
C PHE A 1010 -22.27 41.14 -29.71
N ILE A 1011 -21.01 40.82 -30.03
CA ILE A 1011 -20.19 41.66 -30.91
C ILE A 1011 -20.76 41.70 -32.34
N ALA A 1012 -21.23 40.58 -32.86
CA ALA A 1012 -21.88 40.53 -34.18
C ALA A 1012 -23.12 41.42 -34.24
N PHE A 1013 -23.95 41.38 -33.19
CA PHE A 1013 -25.13 42.23 -33.06
C PHE A 1013 -24.75 43.71 -32.98
N ARG A 1014 -23.82 44.07 -32.07
CA ARG A 1014 -23.34 45.44 -31.89
C ARG A 1014 -22.75 46.03 -33.18
N ALA A 1015 -21.93 45.27 -33.89
CA ALA A 1015 -21.37 45.69 -35.18
C ALA A 1015 -22.46 45.90 -36.25
N ARG A 1016 -23.53 45.10 -36.25
CA ARG A 1016 -24.68 45.22 -37.15
C ARG A 1016 -25.50 46.48 -36.87
N SER A 1017 -25.87 46.72 -35.61
CA SER A 1017 -26.61 47.92 -35.18
C SER A 1017 -25.81 49.20 -35.47
N MET A 1018 -24.52 49.20 -35.15
CA MET A 1018 -23.66 50.36 -35.41
C MET A 1018 -23.48 50.62 -36.91
N PHE A 1019 -23.41 49.58 -37.73
CA PHE A 1019 -23.35 49.71 -39.17
C PHE A 1019 -24.62 50.32 -39.77
N ARG A 1020 -25.80 49.86 -39.32
CA ARG A 1020 -27.10 50.43 -39.71
C ARG A 1020 -27.19 51.91 -39.35
N TYR A 1021 -26.78 52.27 -38.13
CA TYR A 1021 -26.74 53.66 -37.67
C TYR A 1021 -25.82 54.53 -38.56
N LEU A 1022 -24.58 54.10 -38.81
CA LEU A 1022 -23.64 54.87 -39.63
C LEU A 1022 -24.10 55.07 -41.09
N LEU A 1023 -24.86 54.13 -41.65
CA LEU A 1023 -25.46 54.29 -42.98
C LEU A 1023 -26.64 55.27 -42.98
N SER A 1024 -27.44 55.30 -41.90
CA SER A 1024 -28.59 56.18 -41.75
C SER A 1024 -28.23 57.66 -41.80
N GLU A 1025 -27.02 58.05 -41.37
CA GLU A 1025 -26.47 59.41 -41.48
C GLU A 1025 -26.44 59.92 -42.94
N ARG A 1026 -26.43 59.02 -43.93
CA ARG A 1026 -26.49 59.35 -45.36
C ARG A 1026 -27.83 58.99 -46.01
N ASN A 1027 -28.87 58.69 -45.23
CA ASN A 1027 -30.14 58.18 -45.74
C ASN A 1027 -29.97 56.88 -46.54
N PHE A 1028 -28.94 56.09 -46.24
CA PHE A 1028 -28.74 54.77 -46.85
C PHE A 1028 -29.29 53.70 -45.92
N ARG A 1029 -29.89 52.66 -46.50
CA ARG A 1029 -30.28 51.45 -45.77
C ARG A 1029 -29.26 50.37 -46.05
N GLY A 1030 -28.94 49.53 -45.08
CA GLY A 1030 -28.03 48.42 -45.32
C GLY A 1030 -27.87 47.54 -44.10
N ASP A 1031 -27.32 46.36 -44.30
CA ASP A 1031 -27.20 45.35 -43.27
C ASP A 1031 -25.94 44.49 -43.41
N ILE A 1032 -25.48 43.94 -42.28
CA ILE A 1032 -24.37 43.00 -42.22
C ILE A 1032 -24.92 41.60 -41.92
N ARG A 1033 -24.77 40.69 -42.88
CA ARG A 1033 -25.10 39.27 -42.69
C ARG A 1033 -23.84 38.50 -42.34
N LEU A 1034 -23.78 38.01 -41.09
CA LEU A 1034 -22.69 37.21 -40.55
C LEU A 1034 -23.11 35.74 -40.46
N ASN A 1035 -22.56 34.89 -41.33
CA ASN A 1035 -22.70 33.44 -41.21
C ASN A 1035 -21.42 32.87 -40.58
N HIS A 1036 -21.50 32.52 -39.29
CA HIS A 1036 -20.36 31.97 -38.57
C HIS A 1036 -20.00 30.54 -38.99
N SER A 1037 -20.97 29.75 -39.47
CA SER A 1037 -20.77 28.36 -39.90
C SER A 1037 -20.00 28.31 -41.22
N GLU A 1038 -20.40 29.13 -42.19
CA GLU A 1038 -19.73 29.23 -43.50
C GLU A 1038 -18.51 30.18 -43.47
N LYS A 1039 -18.32 30.92 -42.38
CA LYS A 1039 -17.26 31.94 -42.20
C LYS A 1039 -17.35 33.06 -43.25
N ILE A 1040 -18.56 33.59 -43.44
CA ILE A 1040 -18.87 34.60 -44.45
C ILE A 1040 -19.45 35.86 -43.79
N LEU A 1041 -18.99 37.03 -44.24
CA LEU A 1041 -19.54 38.35 -43.89
C LEU A 1041 -19.95 39.07 -45.18
N ALA A 1042 -21.25 39.13 -45.44
CA ALA A 1042 -21.81 39.85 -46.57
C ALA A 1042 -22.38 41.21 -46.12
N ILE A 1043 -22.21 42.22 -46.98
CA ILE A 1043 -22.75 43.57 -46.75
C ILE A 1043 -23.77 43.82 -47.85
N HIS A 1044 -24.97 44.24 -47.45
CA HIS A 1044 -26.03 44.70 -48.37
C HIS A 1044 -26.29 46.19 -48.13
N VAL A 1045 -26.38 46.98 -49.19
CA VAL A 1045 -26.61 48.44 -49.10
C VAL A 1045 -27.56 48.89 -50.20
N GLU A 1046 -28.53 49.71 -49.83
CA GLU A 1046 -29.55 50.34 -50.67
C GLU A 1046 -29.43 51.88 -50.55
N PRO A 1047 -29.04 52.59 -51.62
CA PRO A 1047 -28.80 54.04 -51.59
C PRO A 1047 -30.06 54.93 -51.54
N ASP A 1048 -31.27 54.38 -51.74
CA ASP A 1048 -32.51 55.15 -51.89
C ASP A 1048 -33.62 54.60 -50.97
N ILE A 1049 -34.10 55.43 -50.04
CA ILE A 1049 -35.15 55.08 -49.06
C ILE A 1049 -36.50 54.80 -49.74
N SER A 1050 -36.72 55.33 -50.94
CA SER A 1050 -38.03 55.37 -51.60
C SER A 1050 -38.39 54.12 -52.44
N ARG A 1051 -37.43 53.23 -52.72
CA ARG A 1051 -37.66 52.00 -53.52
C ARG A 1051 -37.35 50.75 -52.70
N ARG A 1052 -38.39 50.03 -52.25
CA ARG A 1052 -38.23 48.68 -51.71
C ARG A 1052 -38.15 47.69 -52.88
N SER A 1053 -36.99 47.07 -53.08
CA SER A 1053 -36.87 45.85 -53.89
C SER A 1053 -36.56 44.69 -52.95
N ASP A 1054 -37.26 43.55 -53.08
CA ASP A 1054 -37.07 42.34 -52.24
C ASP A 1054 -35.65 41.72 -52.31
N SER A 1055 -34.76 42.27 -53.15
CA SER A 1055 -33.36 41.88 -53.27
C SER A 1055 -32.47 43.12 -53.29
N GLY A 1056 -32.08 43.62 -52.12
CA GLY A 1056 -31.10 44.70 -52.01
C GLY A 1056 -29.84 44.41 -52.83
N ARG A 1057 -29.27 45.44 -53.45
CA ARG A 1057 -28.12 45.32 -54.35
C ARG A 1057 -26.88 44.79 -53.62
N GLU A 1058 -26.29 43.71 -54.12
CA GLU A 1058 -25.00 43.22 -53.61
C GLU A 1058 -23.89 44.27 -53.82
N ALA A 1059 -22.92 44.34 -52.91
CA ALA A 1059 -21.83 45.32 -52.91
C ALA A 1059 -20.99 45.39 -54.22
N LYS A 1060 -21.11 44.40 -55.11
CA LYS A 1060 -20.49 44.40 -56.46
C LYS A 1060 -21.19 45.32 -57.47
N THR A 1061 -22.44 45.71 -57.23
CA THR A 1061 -23.26 46.53 -58.13
C THR A 1061 -23.40 48.00 -57.71
N LEU A 1062 -22.69 48.39 -56.65
CA LEU A 1062 -22.64 49.75 -56.11
C LEU A 1062 -21.65 50.64 -56.89
N SER A 1063 -21.89 51.95 -56.90
CA SER A 1063 -20.91 52.93 -57.38
C SER A 1063 -19.60 52.80 -56.57
N GLY A 1064 -18.44 53.05 -57.19
CA GLY A 1064 -17.13 53.01 -56.50
C GLY A 1064 -17.07 53.89 -55.23
N GLY A 1065 -17.88 54.96 -55.22
CA GLY A 1065 -18.07 55.84 -54.06
C GLY A 1065 -18.94 55.27 -52.94
N GLU A 1066 -19.97 54.47 -53.27
CA GLU A 1066 -20.86 53.82 -52.31
C GLU A 1066 -20.18 52.60 -51.67
N LYS A 1067 -19.36 51.88 -52.44
CA LYS A 1067 -18.55 50.75 -51.96
C LYS A 1067 -17.50 51.20 -50.94
N SER A 1068 -16.81 52.31 -51.20
CA SER A 1068 -15.81 52.85 -50.26
C SER A 1068 -16.45 53.38 -48.98
N PHE A 1069 -17.60 54.07 -49.08
CA PHE A 1069 -18.35 54.56 -47.93
C PHE A 1069 -18.88 53.43 -47.03
N SER A 1070 -19.54 52.43 -47.61
CA SER A 1070 -20.07 51.28 -46.86
C SER A 1070 -18.95 50.49 -46.18
N THR A 1071 -17.79 50.34 -46.80
CA THR A 1071 -16.67 49.62 -46.18
C THR A 1071 -16.02 50.42 -45.03
N ILE A 1072 -16.03 51.75 -45.08
CA ILE A 1072 -15.64 52.59 -43.94
C ILE A 1072 -16.65 52.48 -42.79
N CYS A 1073 -17.95 52.43 -43.08
CA CYS A 1073 -18.96 52.18 -42.05
C CYS A 1073 -18.73 50.82 -41.37
N LEU A 1074 -18.34 49.79 -42.13
CA LEU A 1074 -17.95 48.49 -41.56
C LEU A 1074 -16.69 48.60 -40.69
N LEU A 1075 -15.68 49.37 -41.10
CA LEU A 1075 -14.47 49.56 -40.30
C LEU A 1075 -14.79 50.21 -38.95
N LEU A 1076 -15.60 51.27 -38.97
CA LEU A 1076 -16.02 52.00 -37.79
C LEU A 1076 -16.89 51.14 -36.86
N SER A 1077 -17.78 50.31 -37.42
CA SER A 1077 -18.60 49.40 -36.61
C SER A 1077 -17.76 48.31 -35.93
N ILE A 1078 -16.71 47.81 -36.59
CA ILE A 1078 -15.77 46.88 -35.97
C ILE A 1078 -14.94 47.57 -34.88
N TRP A 1079 -14.47 48.81 -35.10
CA TRP A 1079 -13.70 49.54 -34.09
C TRP A 1079 -14.47 49.83 -32.81
N GLU A 1080 -15.76 50.05 -32.92
CA GLU A 1080 -16.64 50.28 -31.78
C GLU A 1080 -16.77 49.02 -30.92
N ALA A 1081 -16.77 47.83 -31.55
CA ALA A 1081 -16.71 46.55 -30.86
C ALA A 1081 -15.31 46.15 -30.34
N MET A 1082 -14.25 46.84 -30.75
CA MET A 1082 -12.86 46.50 -30.40
C MET A 1082 -12.38 47.23 -29.13
N GLY A 1083 -11.66 46.53 -28.25
CA GLY A 1083 -11.18 47.08 -26.98
C GLY A 1083 -9.89 47.92 -27.00
N SER A 1084 -9.10 47.93 -28.08
CA SER A 1084 -7.78 48.60 -28.06
C SER A 1084 -7.89 50.14 -27.97
N PRO A 1085 -7.07 50.80 -27.12
CA PRO A 1085 -7.16 52.24 -26.88
C PRO A 1085 -6.60 53.13 -28.01
N ILE A 1086 -5.81 52.57 -28.93
CA ILE A 1086 -5.16 53.31 -30.02
C ILE A 1086 -5.69 52.81 -31.35
N ARG A 1087 -6.06 53.71 -32.26
CA ARG A 1087 -6.43 53.41 -33.66
C ARG A 1087 -5.49 54.10 -34.62
N CYS A 1088 -4.92 53.35 -35.56
CA CYS A 1088 -3.98 53.89 -36.54
C CYS A 1088 -4.42 53.58 -37.98
N LEU A 1089 -4.39 54.59 -38.85
CA LEU A 1089 -4.67 54.42 -40.28
C LEU A 1089 -3.63 55.12 -41.12
N ASP A 1090 -3.14 54.42 -42.13
CA ASP A 1090 -2.15 54.92 -43.07
C ASP A 1090 -2.73 54.99 -44.50
N GLU A 1091 -2.83 56.20 -45.04
CA GLU A 1091 -3.19 56.47 -46.44
C GLU A 1091 -4.50 55.82 -46.90
N PHE A 1092 -5.47 55.65 -46.00
CA PHE A 1092 -6.76 55.02 -46.29
C PHE A 1092 -7.59 55.83 -47.30
N ASP A 1093 -7.37 57.14 -47.36
CA ASP A 1093 -8.09 58.12 -48.16
C ASP A 1093 -7.63 58.17 -49.63
N VAL A 1094 -6.49 57.55 -49.96
CA VAL A 1094 -5.90 57.48 -51.31
C VAL A 1094 -6.77 56.70 -52.28
N PHE A 1095 -7.54 55.72 -51.77
CA PHE A 1095 -8.41 54.87 -52.58
C PHE A 1095 -9.84 55.41 -52.71
N MET A 1096 -10.10 56.62 -52.22
CA MET A 1096 -11.41 57.28 -52.27
C MET A 1096 -11.40 58.43 -53.28
N ASP A 1097 -12.53 58.69 -53.92
CA ASP A 1097 -12.77 59.86 -54.75
C ASP A 1097 -12.96 61.13 -53.89
N ASN A 1098 -12.70 62.31 -54.47
CA ASN A 1098 -12.65 63.58 -53.73
C ASN A 1098 -13.94 63.92 -52.96
N VAL A 1099 -15.12 63.55 -53.48
CA VAL A 1099 -16.41 63.84 -52.84
C VAL A 1099 -16.66 62.92 -51.64
N ASN A 1100 -16.40 61.61 -51.77
CA ASN A 1100 -16.53 60.70 -50.63
C ASN A 1100 -15.39 60.86 -49.63
N ARG A 1101 -14.20 61.32 -50.03
CA ARG A 1101 -13.07 61.58 -49.12
C ARG A 1101 -13.44 62.57 -48.03
N ALA A 1102 -13.94 63.77 -48.38
CA ALA A 1102 -14.28 64.79 -47.39
C ALA A 1102 -15.33 64.31 -46.37
N ARG A 1103 -16.33 63.54 -46.83
CA ARG A 1103 -17.37 62.97 -45.96
C ARG A 1103 -16.86 61.83 -45.08
N SER A 1104 -16.05 60.92 -45.62
CA SER A 1104 -15.43 59.83 -44.84
C SER A 1104 -14.48 60.37 -43.77
N MET A 1105 -13.73 61.46 -44.06
CA MET A 1105 -12.92 62.15 -43.05
C MET A 1105 -13.79 62.74 -41.93
N GLY A 1106 -14.91 63.40 -42.30
CA GLY A 1106 -15.86 63.94 -41.33
C GLY A 1106 -16.44 62.87 -40.40
N LEU A 1107 -16.89 61.74 -40.96
CA LEU A 1107 -17.38 60.58 -40.20
C LEU A 1107 -16.31 59.99 -39.28
N MET A 1108 -15.06 59.88 -39.74
CA MET A 1108 -13.95 59.40 -38.93
C MET A 1108 -13.66 60.32 -37.74
N ILE A 1109 -13.66 61.64 -37.94
CA ILE A 1109 -13.45 62.62 -36.87
C ILE A 1109 -14.62 62.59 -35.89
N GLN A 1110 -15.87 62.51 -36.38
CA GLN A 1110 -17.03 62.37 -35.52
C GLN A 1110 -17.00 61.08 -34.69
N ALA A 1111 -16.65 59.95 -35.31
CA ALA A 1111 -16.48 58.68 -34.61
C ALA A 1111 -15.35 58.78 -33.56
N ALA A 1112 -14.24 59.44 -33.88
CA ALA A 1112 -13.14 59.66 -32.95
C ALA A 1112 -13.52 60.59 -31.79
N ARG A 1113 -14.34 61.61 -32.03
CA ARG A 1113 -14.89 62.50 -31.01
C ARG A 1113 -15.90 61.82 -30.08
N ARG A 1114 -16.53 60.73 -30.52
CA ARG A 1114 -17.47 59.93 -29.72
C ARG A 1114 -16.80 58.77 -28.98
N ALA A 1115 -15.58 58.40 -29.39
CA ALA A 1115 -14.87 57.24 -28.83
C ALA A 1115 -14.08 57.61 -27.55
N VAL A 1116 -14.78 57.68 -26.41
CA VAL A 1116 -14.21 58.06 -25.11
C VAL A 1116 -12.94 57.27 -24.75
N GLY A 1117 -11.88 57.99 -24.37
CA GLY A 1117 -10.61 57.41 -23.93
C GLY A 1117 -9.77 56.78 -25.05
N ARG A 1118 -10.09 57.03 -26.33
CA ARG A 1118 -9.37 56.45 -27.48
C ARG A 1118 -8.52 57.50 -28.20
N GLN A 1119 -7.30 57.11 -28.57
CA GLN A 1119 -6.36 57.91 -29.35
C GLN A 1119 -6.37 57.50 -30.82
N PHE A 1120 -6.46 58.46 -31.74
CA PHE A 1120 -6.46 58.23 -33.18
C PHE A 1120 -5.18 58.80 -33.80
N ILE A 1121 -4.52 58.02 -34.66
CA ILE A 1121 -3.34 58.41 -35.44
C ILE A 1121 -3.65 58.18 -36.91
N LEU A 1122 -3.91 59.26 -37.64
CA LEU A 1122 -4.40 59.26 -39.01
C LEU A 1122 -3.33 59.85 -39.92
N ILE A 1123 -2.84 59.08 -40.88
CA ILE A 1123 -1.81 59.50 -41.83
C ILE A 1123 -2.45 59.70 -43.20
N THR A 1124 -2.32 60.90 -43.78
CA THR A 1124 -2.90 61.27 -45.09
C THR A 1124 -1.91 62.08 -45.94
N PRO A 1125 -1.89 61.92 -47.28
CA PRO A 1125 -1.01 62.69 -48.15
C PRO A 1125 -1.46 64.12 -48.48
N GLN A 1126 -2.70 64.52 -48.18
CA GLN A 1126 -3.26 65.80 -48.65
C GLN A 1126 -3.60 66.79 -47.51
N SER A 1127 -3.65 68.08 -47.87
CA SER A 1127 -3.96 69.17 -46.94
C SER A 1127 -5.46 69.22 -46.63
N MET A 1128 -5.79 69.34 -45.34
CA MET A 1128 -7.14 69.19 -44.78
C MET A 1128 -7.91 70.51 -44.68
N ASN A 1129 -7.97 71.27 -45.78
CA ASN A 1129 -8.49 72.65 -45.74
C ASN A 1129 -10.03 72.76 -45.58
N ASN A 1130 -10.77 71.65 -45.71
CA ASN A 1130 -12.25 71.64 -45.77
C ASN A 1130 -12.91 70.98 -44.54
N VAL A 1131 -12.19 70.78 -43.44
CA VAL A 1131 -12.68 70.06 -42.26
C VAL A 1131 -12.49 70.90 -41.01
N ASP A 1132 -13.52 71.02 -40.17
CA ASP A 1132 -13.53 71.83 -38.96
C ASP A 1132 -12.65 71.21 -37.86
N MET A 1133 -11.50 71.84 -37.60
CA MET A 1133 -10.48 71.37 -36.66
C MET A 1133 -10.73 72.02 -35.30
N GLY A 1134 -11.18 71.23 -34.32
CA GLY A 1134 -11.28 71.67 -32.93
C GLY A 1134 -9.96 71.49 -32.19
N ASP A 1135 -9.91 71.94 -30.92
CA ASP A 1135 -8.74 71.81 -30.03
C ASP A 1135 -8.36 70.35 -29.72
N ASP A 1136 -9.26 69.41 -30.03
CA ASP A 1136 -9.10 67.95 -29.90
C ASP A 1136 -8.21 67.32 -31.00
N VAL A 1137 -7.88 68.09 -32.04
CA VAL A 1137 -7.13 67.63 -33.22
C VAL A 1137 -5.73 68.24 -33.27
N LYS A 1138 -4.70 67.40 -33.34
CA LYS A 1138 -3.30 67.80 -33.51
C LYS A 1138 -2.79 67.45 -34.90
N ILE A 1139 -2.32 68.44 -35.67
CA ILE A 1139 -1.80 68.25 -37.03
C ILE A 1139 -0.26 68.32 -37.02
N HIS A 1140 0.37 67.29 -37.58
CA HIS A 1140 1.81 67.17 -37.77
C HIS A 1140 2.11 67.18 -39.26
N LYS A 1141 2.63 68.30 -39.78
CA LYS A 1141 3.06 68.40 -41.19
C LYS A 1141 4.53 68.00 -41.31
N LEU A 1142 4.79 66.95 -42.07
CA LEU A 1142 6.15 66.52 -42.44
C LEU A 1142 6.64 67.32 -43.64
N SER A 1143 7.95 67.59 -43.66
CA SER A 1143 8.61 68.28 -44.76
C SER A 1143 8.50 67.48 -46.06
N ASP A 1144 8.37 68.20 -47.17
CA ASP A 1144 8.30 67.58 -48.49
C ASP A 1144 9.66 66.97 -48.86
N PRO A 1145 9.67 65.82 -49.57
CA PRO A 1145 10.93 65.22 -50.00
C PRO A 1145 11.63 66.14 -51.01
N GLU A 1146 12.86 66.55 -50.73
CA GLU A 1146 13.68 67.31 -51.70
C GLU A 1146 13.96 66.44 -52.94
N ARG A 1147 13.49 66.87 -54.12
CA ARG A 1147 13.70 66.14 -55.37
C ARG A 1147 15.21 66.10 -55.70
N GLY A 1148 15.83 64.93 -55.57
CA GLY A 1148 17.17 64.63 -56.08
C GLY A 1148 18.26 64.29 -55.05
N GLN A 1149 17.97 64.19 -53.75
CA GLN A 1149 18.98 63.82 -52.75
C GLN A 1149 19.16 62.30 -52.61
N THR A 1150 20.39 61.81 -52.80
CA THR A 1150 20.87 60.49 -52.35
C THR A 1150 21.48 60.54 -50.95
N THR A 1151 21.70 61.73 -50.37
CA THR A 1151 22.11 61.94 -48.96
C THR A 1151 21.59 63.29 -48.44
N LEU A 1152 21.19 63.34 -47.16
CA LEU A 1152 20.79 64.56 -46.44
C LEU A 1152 21.95 65.02 -45.53
N PRO A 1153 22.54 66.21 -45.72
CA PRO A 1153 23.21 66.93 -44.65
C PRO A 1153 22.21 67.85 -43.95
N PHE A 1154 22.27 68.02 -42.63
CA PHE A 1154 21.77 69.26 -42.04
C PHE A 1154 22.50 69.67 -40.77
N THR A 1155 22.74 70.98 -40.71
CA THR A 1155 23.35 71.82 -39.69
C THR A 1155 22.51 71.93 -38.41
N GLN A 1156 23.18 72.15 -37.29
CA GLN A 1156 22.61 72.28 -35.94
C GLN A 1156 21.75 73.54 -35.79
N ALA A 1157 20.57 73.38 -35.17
CA ALA A 1157 19.88 74.38 -34.36
C ALA A 1157 19.22 73.66 -33.18
#